data_AF-M1VHY0-F1
#
_entry.id   AF-M1VHY0-F1
#
_cell.length_a   1.000
_cell.length_b   1.000
_cell.length_c   1.000
_cell.angle_alpha   90.00
_cell.angle_beta   90.00
_cell.angle_gamma   90.00
#
_symmetry.space_group_name_H-M   'P 1'
#
loop_
_entity.id
_entity.type
_entity.pdbx_description
1 polymer ?
#
loop_
_entity_poly.entity_id
_entity_poly.type
_entity_poly.pdbx_seq_one_letter_code
_entity_poly.pdbx_strand_id
1 'polypeptide(L)'
;MTGVVAESENLPPSGAEAKSLVDDAGFAPTAPPPAAVAPAPVDETADALGSSRSRGNGSGTEVVADADEEEQVAAAAAKAASAAASRIAFRFRTVRPGDFEPERHFYPRCLNAQIHPSVRFFMGLSRERIVSRYTHLNTRVDPVELRRLLAYSPRYLRWAGCDLMHVVDSRSQRKCMVVIETNSCPSGQKSTPLFDDQDEYGGYRTLLQRALLSRLESPAEQPIAGGKLAVLFDKNPMEASGYAACLAELTNEEVYLVPMLEENAADCAEPELRTLADGARGQATTGIRATDGSPTSAPATSSGTNVANGRSYAFFKNGILYVRRPKEHLLESMIPNGANNCAARDRVSVVLPPDSRKQTCEAQPALRSEAASTTAGKNGILRDDDTADVVPIRAALRYVTQRPWNRIPVHTQTIITNSVVSCLAGGRNKLVAAKAYDNANVELMACGLEIRTPLTIRDVPLNMLRRWVDRLGGFAAIKVPYSNAGQGVFTITSQEEFDRFYEAESKRPNRYDKYIVQALISNHEWSSAGSGTSAAGSVESYSRLYHVGTMPDKRGHIYVNDLRLMICGGPDGFVPVGLYARRARAPLAKEPGNNSWEQLGTNLSVKVGEGLFTSESERLMLMDKKDFNLLGLSLDDLIDAFVETCLAVRAIDVMAQWLCSDAGGRFSLPLFRSVCGDDSLIREIIRGSPELQNASG
;
A
#
# COMPACT_ATOMS: atom_id res chain seq x y z
N MET A 1 -20.22 -16.17 -56.47
CA MET A 1 -20.51 -17.52 -56.96
C MET A 1 -20.23 -18.45 -55.79
N THR A 2 -21.13 -19.12 -55.08
CA THR A 2 -22.55 -19.55 -55.12
C THR A 2 -22.86 -19.81 -53.62
N GLY A 3 -23.94 -19.39 -52.94
CA GLY A 3 -25.34 -19.30 -53.29
C GLY A 3 -26.12 -20.45 -52.63
N VAL A 4 -26.60 -20.30 -51.38
CA VAL A 4 -27.77 -21.03 -50.82
C VAL A 4 -28.51 -20.10 -49.84
N VAL A 5 -29.84 -20.15 -49.92
CA VAL A 5 -30.88 -19.22 -49.45
C VAL A 5 -31.76 -19.93 -48.42
N ALA A 6 -32.38 -19.16 -47.50
CA ALA A 6 -33.68 -19.33 -46.81
C ALA A 6 -33.55 -18.90 -45.32
N GLU A 7 -34.48 -18.23 -44.65
CA GLU A 7 -35.81 -17.70 -44.97
C GLU A 7 -36.17 -16.69 -43.85
N SER A 8 -37.02 -15.72 -44.18
CA SER A 8 -37.51 -14.64 -43.33
C SER A 8 -38.97 -14.87 -42.93
N GLU A 9 -39.35 -14.56 -41.68
CA GLU A 9 -40.76 -14.33 -41.31
C GLU A 9 -40.93 -13.01 -40.51
N ASN A 10 -42.12 -12.42 -40.70
CA ASN A 10 -42.53 -11.04 -40.50
C ASN A 10 -43.21 -10.76 -39.13
N LEU A 11 -42.94 -9.55 -38.57
CA LEU A 11 -43.83 -8.50 -37.97
C LEU A 11 -45.00 -8.87 -37.01
N PRO A 12 -45.47 -8.00 -36.06
CA PRO A 12 -45.63 -6.53 -36.22
C PRO A 12 -45.31 -5.63 -34.98
N PRO A 13 -45.42 -4.29 -35.11
CA PRO A 13 -45.17 -3.31 -34.06
C PRO A 13 -46.47 -2.80 -33.40
N SER A 14 -46.40 -2.35 -32.15
CA SER A 14 -47.46 -1.50 -31.56
C SER A 14 -46.84 -0.42 -30.67
N GLY A 15 -47.06 0.83 -31.06
CA GLY A 15 -46.92 1.98 -30.17
C GLY A 15 -48.16 2.15 -29.30
N ALA A 16 -48.00 2.84 -28.17
CA ALA A 16 -49.08 3.54 -27.49
C ALA A 16 -48.48 4.73 -26.73
N GLU A 17 -48.93 5.91 -27.13
CA GLU A 17 -48.75 7.19 -26.43
C GLU A 17 -49.49 7.19 -25.09
N ALA A 18 -48.99 7.96 -24.11
CA ALA A 18 -49.81 8.48 -23.03
C ALA A 18 -49.38 9.93 -22.70
N LYS A 19 -50.33 10.84 -22.90
CA LYS A 19 -50.27 12.29 -22.66
C LYS A 19 -50.57 12.64 -21.19
N SER A 20 -49.90 13.71 -20.74
CA SER A 20 -50.34 14.86 -19.91
C SER A 20 -51.10 14.67 -18.60
N LEU A 21 -50.69 15.47 -17.59
CA LEU A 21 -51.48 16.29 -16.65
C LEU A 21 -50.44 17.05 -15.80
N VAL A 22 -50.04 18.28 -16.12
CA VAL A 22 -50.60 19.59 -15.67
C VAL A 22 -51.04 19.59 -14.20
N ASP A 23 -50.32 20.33 -13.36
CA ASP A 23 -50.93 21.24 -12.39
C ASP A 23 -50.01 22.42 -12.06
N ASP A 24 -50.58 23.60 -12.26
CA ASP A 24 -50.10 24.94 -11.96
C ASP A 24 -50.07 25.20 -10.45
N ALA A 25 -49.03 25.88 -9.95
CA ALA A 25 -49.16 26.82 -8.85
C ALA A 25 -48.01 27.84 -8.91
N GLY A 26 -48.32 29.01 -9.45
CA GLY A 26 -47.41 30.15 -9.49
C GLY A 26 -47.24 30.82 -8.12
N PHE A 27 -46.07 31.41 -7.91
CA PHE A 27 -45.90 32.59 -7.08
C PHE A 27 -44.74 33.42 -7.62
N ALA A 28 -45.04 34.64 -8.04
CA ALA A 28 -44.11 35.64 -8.54
C ALA A 28 -43.75 36.64 -7.39
N PRO A 29 -42.86 37.63 -7.60
CA PRO A 29 -41.67 37.84 -6.79
C PRO A 29 -41.81 38.99 -5.77
N THR A 30 -40.96 39.01 -4.75
CA THR A 30 -40.79 40.17 -3.86
C THR A 30 -39.40 40.79 -4.02
N ALA A 31 -39.41 42.12 -4.18
CA ALA A 31 -38.28 42.99 -4.50
C ALA A 31 -37.41 43.34 -3.26
N PRO A 32 -36.17 43.86 -3.45
CA PRO A 32 -35.18 44.06 -2.39
C PRO A 32 -35.18 45.50 -1.83
N PRO A 33 -34.54 45.72 -0.66
CA PRO A 33 -33.92 47.02 -0.37
C PRO A 33 -32.58 46.89 0.40
N PRO A 34 -31.85 47.98 0.72
CA PRO A 34 -31.00 48.76 -0.18
C PRO A 34 -29.53 48.89 0.33
N ALA A 35 -28.69 49.56 -0.48
CA ALA A 35 -27.27 49.82 -0.23
C ALA A 35 -26.98 50.97 0.76
N ALA A 36 -25.80 50.93 1.42
CA ALA A 36 -25.10 52.07 2.03
C ALA A 36 -23.57 51.78 1.97
N VAL A 37 -22.80 52.44 1.11
CA VAL A 37 -22.06 53.73 1.26
C VAL A 37 -20.81 53.65 2.15
N ALA A 38 -19.68 54.04 1.55
CA ALA A 38 -18.30 54.07 2.05
C ALA A 38 -18.05 55.14 3.14
N PRO A 39 -16.83 55.16 3.74
CA PRO A 39 -15.87 56.16 3.28
C PRO A 39 -14.39 55.69 3.24
N ALA A 40 -13.62 56.30 2.34
CA ALA A 40 -12.15 56.46 2.40
C ALA A 40 -11.85 57.88 2.97
N PRO A 41 -10.61 58.46 2.96
CA PRO A 41 -9.25 57.92 2.76
C PRO A 41 -8.20 58.51 3.76
N VAL A 42 -6.94 58.06 3.71
CA VAL A 42 -5.65 58.83 3.85
C VAL A 42 -4.52 57.77 3.81
N ASP A 43 -3.65 57.63 2.79
CA ASP A 43 -2.68 58.49 2.09
C ASP A 43 -1.36 58.76 2.82
N GLU A 44 -0.28 58.67 2.04
CA GLU A 44 1.11 59.10 2.25
C GLU A 44 1.98 58.28 3.22
N THR A 45 3.23 57.88 2.93
CA THR A 45 4.23 58.32 1.93
C THR A 45 5.38 57.29 1.85
N ALA A 46 5.98 57.18 0.65
CA ALA A 46 7.42 57.24 0.30
C ALA A 46 8.48 56.72 1.32
N ASP A 47 9.62 56.14 0.92
CA ASP A 47 10.33 56.14 -0.35
C ASP A 47 11.52 55.15 -0.24
N ALA A 48 11.93 54.58 -1.38
CA ALA A 48 13.31 54.56 -1.94
C ALA A 48 14.53 54.16 -1.05
N LEU A 49 15.65 53.60 -1.50
CA LEU A 49 16.25 53.18 -2.77
C LEU A 49 17.66 52.64 -2.43
N GLY A 50 18.22 51.80 -3.30
CA GLY A 50 19.68 51.78 -3.60
C GLY A 50 20.51 50.70 -2.89
N SER A 51 21.13 49.75 -3.61
CA SER A 51 22.35 49.90 -4.45
C SER A 51 23.61 49.99 -3.58
N SER A 52 24.76 49.35 -3.82
CA SER A 52 25.29 48.38 -4.80
C SER A 52 26.77 48.14 -4.40
N ARG A 53 27.46 47.25 -5.15
CA ARG A 53 28.93 47.18 -5.34
C ARG A 53 29.77 46.62 -4.18
N SER A 54 30.95 46.03 -4.36
CA SER A 54 31.65 45.37 -5.48
C SER A 54 33.04 44.94 -4.99
N ARG A 55 33.56 43.82 -5.52
CA ARG A 55 34.95 43.54 -5.93
C ARG A 55 36.12 43.41 -4.93
N GLY A 56 36.89 42.35 -5.21
CA GLY A 56 38.37 42.29 -5.19
C GLY A 56 38.96 41.66 -3.93
N ASN A 57 40.08 40.93 -3.92
CA ASN A 57 41.08 40.54 -4.92
C ASN A 57 42.07 39.61 -4.16
N GLY A 58 42.89 38.80 -4.85
CA GLY A 58 44.19 38.40 -4.29
C GLY A 58 44.52 36.91 -4.22
N SER A 59 45.54 36.55 -5.00
CA SER A 59 46.22 35.27 -5.23
C SER A 59 47.21 34.85 -4.13
N GLY A 60 47.52 33.55 -4.05
CA GLY A 60 48.75 33.04 -3.45
C GLY A 60 48.82 31.50 -3.44
N THR A 61 49.70 30.94 -4.27
CA THR A 61 50.02 29.50 -4.39
C THR A 61 51.09 29.08 -3.39
N GLU A 62 50.96 27.91 -2.75
CA GLU A 62 52.08 26.99 -2.47
C GLU A 62 51.60 25.57 -2.09
N VAL A 63 52.51 24.62 -2.24
CA VAL A 63 52.34 23.18 -2.56
C VAL A 63 52.19 22.31 -1.30
N VAL A 64 51.35 21.26 -1.35
CA VAL A 64 51.17 20.25 -0.29
C VAL A 64 51.62 18.88 -0.82
N ALA A 65 52.41 18.16 -0.03
CA ALA A 65 52.80 16.77 -0.25
C ALA A 65 51.96 15.83 0.65
N ASP A 66 51.70 14.63 0.11
CA ASP A 66 50.64 13.68 0.42
C ASP A 66 50.46 13.25 1.89
N ALA A 67 49.24 13.48 2.39
CA ALA A 67 48.61 12.74 3.50
C ALA A 67 47.41 11.89 3.01
N ASP A 68 47.19 11.84 1.69
CA ASP A 68 45.95 11.37 1.08
C ASP A 68 45.86 9.84 0.90
N GLU A 69 46.97 9.09 0.91
CA GLU A 69 46.92 7.66 0.60
C GLU A 69 46.39 6.78 1.76
N GLU A 70 46.70 7.08 3.03
CA GLU A 70 46.17 6.32 4.17
C GLU A 70 44.69 6.63 4.45
N GLU A 71 44.27 7.89 4.25
CA GLU A 71 42.88 8.30 4.41
C GLU A 71 42.01 7.75 3.25
N GLN A 72 42.56 7.66 2.03
CA GLN A 72 41.84 7.05 0.90
C GLN A 72 41.72 5.53 1.02
N VAL A 73 42.70 4.82 1.58
CA VAL A 73 42.60 3.37 1.81
C VAL A 73 41.65 3.05 2.97
N ALA A 74 41.64 3.85 4.04
CA ALA A 74 40.67 3.73 5.12
C ALA A 74 39.24 4.11 4.68
N ALA A 75 39.10 5.16 3.86
CA ALA A 75 37.83 5.54 3.24
C ALA A 75 37.35 4.50 2.22
N ALA A 76 38.24 3.85 1.47
CA ALA A 76 37.90 2.76 0.56
C ALA A 76 37.49 1.49 1.31
N ALA A 77 38.14 1.18 2.44
CA ALA A 77 37.74 0.07 3.32
C ALA A 77 36.41 0.35 4.03
N ALA A 78 36.16 1.60 4.46
CA ALA A 78 34.87 2.04 5.01
C ALA A 78 33.76 2.08 3.94
N LYS A 79 34.09 2.45 2.69
CA LYS A 79 33.18 2.46 1.55
C LYS A 79 32.88 1.04 1.04
N ALA A 80 33.82 0.11 1.15
CA ALA A 80 33.61 -1.32 0.87
C ALA A 80 32.83 -2.02 2.00
N ALA A 81 33.04 -1.65 3.26
CA ALA A 81 32.23 -2.11 4.40
C ALA A 81 30.81 -1.53 4.37
N SER A 82 30.65 -0.29 3.88
CA SER A 82 29.37 0.40 3.66
C SER A 82 28.61 -0.09 2.43
N ALA A 83 29.24 -0.82 1.50
CA ALA A 83 28.63 -1.21 0.22
C ALA A 83 27.89 -2.57 0.23
N ALA A 84 27.82 -3.30 1.36
CA ALA A 84 27.31 -4.68 1.36
C ALA A 84 26.23 -5.06 2.38
N ALA A 85 25.67 -4.13 3.17
CA ALA A 85 24.52 -4.47 4.01
C ALA A 85 23.62 -3.26 4.31
N SER A 86 22.45 -3.18 3.69
CA SER A 86 21.36 -2.35 4.18
C SER A 86 20.77 -3.00 5.44
N ARG A 87 21.35 -2.70 6.60
CA ARG A 87 20.91 -3.26 7.90
C ARG A 87 19.75 -2.44 8.48
N ILE A 88 18.59 -2.48 7.83
CA ILE A 88 17.37 -1.97 8.45
C ILE A 88 16.85 -3.05 9.41
N ALA A 89 16.78 -2.76 10.72
CA ALA A 89 16.53 -3.71 11.79
C ALA A 89 15.14 -3.53 12.46
N PHE A 90 14.23 -4.51 12.36
CA PHE A 90 12.84 -4.39 12.79
C PHE A 90 12.47 -5.31 13.95
N ARG A 91 11.91 -4.80 15.06
CA ARG A 91 11.43 -5.68 16.15
C ARG A 91 10.26 -6.53 15.72
N PHE A 92 10.28 -7.84 15.94
CA PHE A 92 9.19 -8.74 15.50
C PHE A 92 8.48 -9.43 16.67
N ARG A 93 7.31 -10.02 16.39
CA ARG A 93 6.58 -10.93 17.27
C ARG A 93 6.48 -12.32 16.63
N THR A 94 6.48 -13.36 17.45
CA THR A 94 6.20 -14.74 17.06
C THR A 94 4.71 -15.04 17.15
N VAL A 95 4.17 -15.74 16.15
CA VAL A 95 2.79 -16.27 16.11
C VAL A 95 2.86 -17.78 15.89
N ARG A 96 2.05 -18.55 16.62
CA ARG A 96 2.03 -20.02 16.63
C ARG A 96 0.70 -20.58 16.12
N PRO A 97 0.66 -21.86 15.68
CA PRO A 97 -0.60 -22.55 15.43
C PRO A 97 -1.51 -22.50 16.67
N GLY A 98 -2.82 -22.32 16.47
CA GLY A 98 -3.79 -22.10 17.54
C GLY A 98 -3.94 -20.65 18.04
N ASP A 99 -3.12 -19.69 17.60
CA ASP A 99 -3.24 -18.27 18.00
C ASP A 99 -4.36 -17.48 17.28
N PHE A 100 -5.07 -18.11 16.33
CA PHE A 100 -6.09 -17.43 15.52
C PHE A 100 -7.39 -17.26 16.31
N GLU A 101 -7.72 -16.02 16.65
CA GLU A 101 -8.99 -15.64 17.28
C GLU A 101 -9.72 -14.65 16.37
N PRO A 102 -10.89 -14.99 15.78
CA PRO A 102 -11.57 -14.14 14.81
C PRO A 102 -11.79 -12.69 15.28
N GLU A 103 -12.13 -12.51 16.56
CA GLU A 103 -12.39 -11.21 17.19
C GLU A 103 -11.18 -10.26 17.17
N ARG A 104 -9.95 -10.80 17.06
CA ARG A 104 -8.71 -10.01 16.97
C ARG A 104 -8.40 -9.56 15.54
N HIS A 105 -9.07 -10.13 14.55
CA HIS A 105 -8.70 -10.01 13.13
C HIS A 105 -9.81 -9.42 12.26
N PHE A 106 -11.06 -9.49 12.70
CA PHE A 106 -12.23 -8.91 12.01
C PHE A 106 -12.86 -7.77 12.81
N TYR A 107 -13.56 -6.87 12.12
CA TYR A 107 -14.43 -5.93 12.82
C TYR A 107 -15.61 -6.66 13.47
N PRO A 108 -16.05 -6.28 14.68
CA PRO A 108 -17.20 -6.93 15.33
C PRO A 108 -18.47 -6.89 14.48
N ARG A 109 -18.72 -5.79 13.74
CA ARG A 109 -19.83 -5.70 12.78
C ARG A 109 -19.74 -6.75 11.67
N CYS A 110 -18.54 -7.14 11.29
CA CYS A 110 -18.26 -8.09 10.22
C CYS A 110 -18.54 -9.53 10.65
N LEU A 111 -18.13 -9.92 11.86
CA LEU A 111 -18.38 -11.25 12.43
C LEU A 111 -19.87 -11.51 12.67
N ASN A 112 -20.63 -10.46 12.99
CA ASN A 112 -22.07 -10.55 13.24
C ASN A 112 -22.91 -10.36 11.96
N ALA A 113 -22.30 -10.11 10.81
CA ALA A 113 -22.98 -9.82 9.57
C ALA A 113 -23.19 -11.09 8.74
N GLN A 114 -24.41 -11.29 8.24
CA GLN A 114 -24.70 -12.31 7.24
C GLN A 114 -24.52 -11.73 5.84
N ILE A 115 -23.66 -12.35 5.04
CA ILE A 115 -23.42 -11.97 3.65
C ILE A 115 -24.72 -11.92 2.83
N HIS A 116 -24.87 -10.91 1.97
CA HIS A 116 -26.05 -10.76 1.13
C HIS A 116 -26.13 -11.94 0.12
N PRO A 117 -27.31 -12.54 -0.12
CA PRO A 117 -27.45 -13.69 -1.03
C PRO A 117 -26.88 -13.46 -2.44
N SER A 118 -27.10 -12.30 -3.04
CA SER A 118 -26.53 -11.96 -4.35
C SER A 118 -25.00 -11.89 -4.35
N VAL A 119 -24.40 -11.42 -3.26
CA VAL A 119 -22.94 -11.34 -3.11
C VAL A 119 -22.38 -12.75 -2.89
N ARG A 120 -23.02 -13.56 -2.04
CA ARG A 120 -22.66 -14.97 -1.87
C ARG A 120 -22.74 -15.72 -3.19
N PHE A 121 -23.81 -15.51 -3.96
CA PHE A 121 -23.95 -16.12 -5.28
C PHE A 121 -22.84 -15.69 -6.23
N PHE A 122 -22.53 -14.38 -6.29
CA PHE A 122 -21.41 -13.85 -7.07
C PHE A 122 -20.07 -14.49 -6.70
N MET A 123 -19.73 -14.56 -5.41
CA MET A 123 -18.47 -15.14 -4.94
C MET A 123 -18.34 -16.64 -5.28
N GLY A 124 -19.47 -17.34 -5.42
CA GLY A 124 -19.52 -18.75 -5.81
C GLY A 124 -19.70 -19.00 -7.31
N LEU A 125 -19.68 -17.98 -8.17
CA LEU A 125 -19.84 -18.17 -9.62
C LEU A 125 -18.63 -18.87 -10.24
N SER A 126 -18.89 -19.84 -11.13
CA SER A 126 -17.83 -20.40 -11.98
C SER A 126 -17.40 -19.41 -13.06
N ARG A 127 -16.15 -19.55 -13.53
CA ARG A 127 -15.61 -18.74 -14.63
C ARG A 127 -16.48 -18.80 -15.87
N GLU A 128 -17.04 -19.95 -16.20
CA GLU A 128 -17.91 -20.14 -17.37
C GLU A 128 -19.22 -19.37 -17.23
N ARG A 129 -19.80 -19.31 -16.03
CA ARG A 129 -20.99 -18.49 -15.77
C ARG A 129 -20.67 -17.00 -15.84
N ILE A 130 -19.52 -16.58 -15.32
CA ILE A 130 -19.03 -15.20 -15.45
C ILE A 130 -18.88 -14.82 -16.92
N VAL A 131 -18.18 -15.66 -17.71
CA VAL A 131 -18.00 -15.44 -19.16
C VAL A 131 -19.35 -15.32 -19.85
N SER A 132 -20.25 -16.28 -19.64
CA SER A 132 -21.56 -16.29 -20.31
C SER A 132 -22.41 -15.07 -19.98
N ARG A 133 -22.43 -14.62 -18.71
CA ARG A 133 -23.21 -13.44 -18.30
C ARG A 133 -22.59 -12.14 -18.83
N TYR A 134 -21.27 -12.01 -18.69
CA TYR A 134 -20.57 -10.79 -19.09
C TYR A 134 -20.65 -10.55 -20.59
N THR A 135 -20.45 -11.58 -21.42
CA THR A 135 -20.53 -11.43 -22.89
C THR A 135 -21.96 -11.27 -23.40
N HIS A 136 -22.97 -11.70 -22.64
CA HIS A 136 -24.37 -11.42 -22.97
C HIS A 136 -24.68 -9.91 -22.88
N LEU A 137 -24.14 -9.21 -21.87
CA LEU A 137 -24.31 -7.76 -21.71
C LEU A 137 -23.31 -6.93 -22.53
N ASN A 138 -22.19 -7.54 -22.91
CA ASN A 138 -21.09 -6.96 -23.67
C ASN A 138 -20.81 -7.80 -24.93
N THR A 139 -21.71 -7.70 -25.91
CA THR A 139 -21.71 -8.57 -27.12
C THR A 139 -20.49 -8.43 -28.03
N ARG A 140 -19.68 -7.39 -27.84
CA ARG A 140 -18.42 -7.18 -28.57
C ARG A 140 -17.23 -7.93 -27.96
N VAL A 141 -17.39 -8.44 -26.74
CA VAL A 141 -16.31 -9.12 -26.01
C VAL A 141 -16.14 -10.54 -26.52
N ASP A 142 -14.90 -10.91 -26.86
CA ASP A 142 -14.56 -12.28 -27.22
C ASP A 142 -14.60 -13.18 -25.95
N PRO A 143 -15.49 -14.19 -25.89
CA PRO A 143 -15.57 -15.11 -24.76
C PRO A 143 -14.31 -15.95 -24.56
N VAL A 144 -13.49 -16.18 -25.60
CA VAL A 144 -12.23 -16.93 -25.50
C VAL A 144 -11.19 -16.12 -24.74
N GLU A 145 -11.00 -14.86 -25.12
CA GLU A 145 -10.06 -13.96 -24.46
C GLU A 145 -10.50 -13.62 -23.03
N LEU A 146 -11.79 -13.45 -22.79
CA LEU A 146 -12.29 -13.29 -21.42
C LEU A 146 -12.00 -14.54 -20.56
N ARG A 147 -12.20 -15.75 -21.09
CA ARG A 147 -11.86 -16.99 -20.37
C ARG A 147 -10.36 -17.06 -20.08
N ARG A 148 -9.52 -16.66 -21.04
CA ARG A 148 -8.06 -16.59 -20.86
C ARG A 148 -7.66 -15.60 -19.77
N LEU A 149 -8.31 -14.43 -19.72
CA LEU A 149 -8.12 -13.45 -18.66
C LEU A 149 -8.46 -14.05 -17.30
N LEU A 150 -9.63 -14.67 -17.14
CA LEU A 150 -10.05 -15.23 -15.85
C LEU A 150 -9.17 -16.40 -15.40
N ALA A 151 -8.58 -17.14 -16.34
CA ALA A 151 -7.62 -18.21 -16.09
C ALA A 151 -6.18 -17.71 -15.84
N TYR A 152 -5.92 -16.41 -15.99
CA TYR A 152 -4.58 -15.85 -15.83
C TYR A 152 -4.03 -16.06 -14.42
N SER A 153 -2.77 -16.52 -14.33
CA SER A 153 -2.05 -16.68 -13.07
C SER A 153 -0.93 -15.64 -12.99
N PRO A 154 -1.08 -14.56 -12.19
CA PRO A 154 -0.08 -13.50 -12.08
C PRO A 154 1.23 -14.02 -11.49
N ARG A 155 2.37 -13.46 -11.93
CA ARG A 155 3.69 -13.84 -11.40
C ARG A 155 4.13 -12.97 -10.23
N TYR A 156 3.95 -11.65 -10.34
CA TYR A 156 4.42 -10.65 -9.38
C TYR A 156 3.29 -10.06 -8.52
N LEU A 157 2.10 -9.86 -9.11
CA LEU A 157 0.91 -9.32 -8.46
C LEU A 157 -0.13 -10.43 -8.20
N ARG A 158 0.22 -11.39 -7.34
CA ARG A 158 -0.58 -12.60 -7.05
C ARG A 158 -1.91 -12.30 -6.35
N TRP A 159 -2.00 -11.19 -5.63
CA TRP A 159 -3.25 -10.70 -5.04
C TRP A 159 -3.30 -9.19 -5.12
N ALA A 160 -4.49 -8.62 -5.22
CA ALA A 160 -4.66 -7.18 -5.34
C ALA A 160 -6.08 -6.78 -5.00
N GLY A 161 -6.34 -5.48 -4.96
CA GLY A 161 -7.70 -4.97 -4.90
C GLY A 161 -7.82 -3.69 -5.66
N CYS A 162 -8.89 -3.55 -6.42
CA CYS A 162 -9.21 -2.31 -7.11
C CYS A 162 -10.24 -1.53 -6.30
N ASP A 163 -10.08 -0.21 -6.30
CA ASP A 163 -11.11 0.74 -5.96
C ASP A 163 -11.86 1.09 -7.23
N LEU A 164 -13.14 0.76 -7.26
CA LEU A 164 -14.00 0.99 -8.41
C LEU A 164 -15.11 1.96 -8.05
N MET A 165 -15.52 2.76 -9.03
CA MET A 165 -16.71 3.59 -8.93
C MET A 165 -17.76 3.11 -9.92
N HIS A 166 -19.00 3.03 -9.45
CA HIS A 166 -20.16 2.82 -10.30
C HIS A 166 -20.59 4.16 -10.90
N VAL A 167 -20.45 4.28 -12.22
CA VAL A 167 -20.66 5.54 -12.93
C VAL A 167 -21.59 5.37 -14.12
N VAL A 168 -22.13 6.48 -14.60
CA VAL A 168 -22.74 6.59 -15.92
C VAL A 168 -21.73 7.22 -16.86
N ASP A 169 -21.45 6.53 -17.95
CA ASP A 169 -20.62 7.07 -19.03
C ASP A 169 -21.49 7.91 -19.97
N SER A 170 -21.09 9.17 -20.21
CA SER A 170 -21.90 10.13 -20.97
C SER A 170 -22.01 9.81 -22.46
N ARG A 171 -21.08 9.04 -23.02
CA ARG A 171 -21.06 8.67 -24.44
C ARG A 171 -21.98 7.48 -24.72
N SER A 172 -21.93 6.48 -23.86
CA SER A 172 -22.72 5.26 -23.97
C SER A 172 -24.08 5.36 -23.29
N GLN A 173 -24.25 6.30 -22.35
CA GLN A 173 -25.41 6.41 -21.46
C GLN A 173 -25.67 5.12 -20.66
N ARG A 174 -24.63 4.29 -20.46
CA ARG A 174 -24.69 3.05 -19.70
C ARG A 174 -23.99 3.19 -18.36
N LYS A 175 -24.52 2.46 -17.39
CA LYS A 175 -23.89 2.22 -16.10
C LYS A 175 -22.73 1.25 -16.27
N CYS A 176 -21.62 1.53 -15.60
CA CYS A 176 -20.41 0.78 -15.77
C CYS A 176 -19.49 0.95 -14.54
N MET A 177 -18.65 -0.05 -14.26
CA MET A 177 -17.59 0.03 -13.25
C MET A 177 -16.31 0.64 -13.84
N VAL A 178 -15.70 1.56 -13.12
CA VAL A 178 -14.48 2.25 -13.55
C VAL A 178 -13.41 2.13 -12.47
N VAL A 179 -12.20 1.73 -12.85
CA VAL A 179 -11.05 1.59 -11.96
C VAL A 179 -10.49 2.97 -11.61
N ILE A 180 -10.40 3.26 -10.32
CA ILE A 180 -9.84 4.51 -9.78
C ILE A 180 -8.40 4.30 -9.31
N GLU A 181 -8.13 3.14 -8.71
CA GLU A 181 -6.82 2.76 -8.17
C GLU A 181 -6.72 1.23 -8.03
N THR A 182 -5.58 0.64 -8.38
CA THR A 182 -5.24 -0.74 -8.02
C THR A 182 -4.21 -0.74 -6.89
N ASN A 183 -4.47 -1.54 -5.86
CA ASN A 183 -3.62 -1.71 -4.69
C ASN A 183 -3.01 -3.12 -4.70
N SER A 184 -1.69 -3.22 -4.50
CA SER A 184 -0.98 -4.51 -4.39
C SER A 184 -0.94 -5.11 -2.99
N CYS A 185 -1.40 -4.39 -1.97
CA CYS A 185 -1.76 -4.95 -0.66
C CYS A 185 -2.98 -4.17 -0.13
N PRO A 186 -4.19 -4.39 -0.69
CA PRO A 186 -5.40 -3.78 -0.17
C PRO A 186 -5.69 -4.28 1.25
N SER A 187 -6.36 -3.45 2.03
CA SER A 187 -7.05 -3.89 3.24
C SER A 187 -8.49 -4.24 2.88
N GLY A 188 -9.01 -5.32 3.46
CA GLY A 188 -10.41 -5.67 3.28
C GLY A 188 -10.90 -6.92 3.98
N GLN A 189 -10.01 -7.85 4.36
CA GLN A 189 -10.46 -9.10 4.99
C GLN A 189 -11.21 -8.83 6.30
N LYS A 190 -10.69 -7.93 7.12
CA LYS A 190 -11.33 -7.48 8.36
C LYS A 190 -12.70 -6.80 8.18
N SER A 191 -13.03 -6.42 6.94
CA SER A 191 -14.22 -5.65 6.54
C SER A 191 -15.17 -6.43 5.63
N THR A 192 -14.87 -7.69 5.29
CA THR A 192 -15.70 -8.51 4.40
C THR A 192 -16.39 -9.60 5.22
N PRO A 193 -17.74 -9.63 5.27
CA PRO A 193 -18.48 -10.69 5.94
C PRO A 193 -18.03 -12.08 5.46
N LEU A 194 -18.04 -13.06 6.37
CA LEU A 194 -17.63 -14.42 6.03
C LEU A 194 -18.53 -14.98 4.92
N PHE A 195 -17.89 -15.66 3.97
CA PHE A 195 -18.61 -16.37 2.92
C PHE A 195 -19.30 -17.62 3.49
N ASP A 196 -18.62 -18.33 4.38
CA ASP A 196 -19.11 -19.49 5.11
C ASP A 196 -18.80 -19.29 6.59
N ASP A 197 -19.83 -19.34 7.45
CA ASP A 197 -19.70 -19.11 8.88
C ASP A 197 -18.90 -20.22 9.58
N GLN A 198 -18.73 -21.38 8.93
CA GLN A 198 -17.87 -22.47 9.44
C GLN A 198 -16.39 -22.27 9.12
N ASP A 199 -16.05 -21.42 8.14
CA ASP A 199 -14.66 -21.07 7.83
C ASP A 199 -14.30 -19.74 8.52
N GLU A 200 -13.93 -19.84 9.79
CA GLU A 200 -13.57 -18.69 10.64
C GLU A 200 -12.40 -17.85 10.09
N TYR A 201 -11.61 -18.41 9.17
CA TYR A 201 -10.49 -17.74 8.51
C TYR A 201 -10.93 -16.91 7.31
N GLY A 202 -12.07 -17.24 6.70
CA GLY A 202 -12.60 -16.60 5.51
C GLY A 202 -11.55 -16.36 4.42
N GLY A 203 -11.52 -15.14 3.87
CA GLY A 203 -10.61 -14.81 2.77
C GLY A 203 -9.12 -14.78 3.14
N TYR A 204 -8.74 -14.81 4.43
CA TYR A 204 -7.33 -15.00 4.83
C TYR A 204 -6.79 -16.33 4.31
N ARG A 205 -7.54 -17.42 4.52
CA ARG A 205 -7.18 -18.78 4.11
C ARG A 205 -7.01 -18.86 2.60
N THR A 206 -8.04 -18.44 1.86
CA THR A 206 -8.03 -18.49 0.38
C THR A 206 -6.85 -17.73 -0.20
N LEU A 207 -6.56 -16.53 0.33
CA LEU A 207 -5.46 -15.71 -0.16
C LEU A 207 -4.10 -16.35 0.12
N LEU A 208 -3.86 -16.80 1.35
CA LEU A 208 -2.57 -17.41 1.72
C LEU A 208 -2.29 -18.67 0.91
N GLN A 209 -3.28 -19.56 0.78
CA GLN A 209 -3.16 -20.77 -0.01
C GLN A 209 -2.85 -20.46 -1.47
N ARG A 210 -3.60 -19.55 -2.09
CA ARG A 210 -3.49 -19.28 -3.53
C ARG A 210 -2.32 -18.38 -3.92
N ALA A 211 -1.98 -17.38 -3.11
CA ALA A 211 -0.93 -16.40 -3.45
C ALA A 211 0.46 -16.80 -2.93
N LEU A 212 0.56 -17.30 -1.69
CA LEU A 212 1.84 -17.56 -1.02
C LEU A 212 2.21 -19.04 -1.02
N LEU A 213 1.34 -19.92 -0.52
CA LEU A 213 1.65 -21.34 -0.36
C LEU A 213 1.79 -22.04 -1.71
N SER A 214 0.93 -21.72 -2.69
CA SER A 214 1.06 -22.24 -4.06
C SER A 214 2.42 -21.92 -4.71
N ARG A 215 3.10 -20.83 -4.30
CA ARG A 215 4.46 -20.53 -4.74
C ARG A 215 5.48 -21.42 -4.05
N LEU A 216 5.33 -21.67 -2.75
CA LEU A 216 6.21 -22.57 -2.02
C LEU A 216 6.15 -24.01 -2.54
N GLU A 217 5.00 -24.42 -3.07
CA GLU A 217 4.78 -25.74 -3.68
C GLU A 217 5.26 -25.80 -5.15
N SER A 218 5.51 -24.66 -5.79
CA SER A 218 5.91 -24.60 -7.19
C SER A 218 7.38 -25.04 -7.37
N PRO A 219 7.67 -25.99 -8.29
CA PRO A 219 9.03 -26.43 -8.57
C PRO A 219 9.97 -25.32 -9.09
N ALA A 220 9.40 -24.23 -9.60
CA ALA A 220 10.17 -23.08 -10.09
C ALA A 220 10.76 -22.20 -8.97
N GLU A 221 10.27 -22.35 -7.74
CA GLU A 221 10.78 -21.62 -6.58
C GLU A 221 11.76 -22.53 -5.82
N GLN A 222 12.85 -21.97 -5.29
CA GLN A 222 13.78 -22.69 -4.42
C GLN A 222 13.81 -22.01 -3.05
N PRO A 223 12.90 -22.37 -2.14
CA PRO A 223 12.86 -21.80 -0.80
C PRO A 223 14.17 -22.09 -0.05
N ILE A 224 14.58 -21.15 0.79
CA ILE A 224 15.78 -21.29 1.63
C ILE A 224 15.59 -22.46 2.60
N ALA A 225 16.47 -23.45 2.51
CA ALA A 225 16.44 -24.63 3.38
C ALA A 225 16.51 -24.23 4.86
N GLY A 226 15.63 -24.82 5.68
CA GLY A 226 15.52 -24.51 7.11
C GLY A 226 15.00 -23.11 7.45
N GLY A 227 14.69 -22.27 6.44
CA GLY A 227 14.13 -20.94 6.68
C GLY A 227 12.69 -21.00 7.18
N LYS A 228 12.24 -19.94 7.85
CA LYS A 228 10.90 -19.81 8.45
C LYS A 228 9.99 -18.88 7.65
N LEU A 229 8.75 -18.73 8.09
CA LEU A 229 7.73 -17.90 7.45
C LEU A 229 7.57 -16.57 8.18
N ALA A 230 7.15 -15.53 7.45
CA ALA A 230 6.85 -14.23 8.03
C ALA A 230 5.65 -13.53 7.40
N VAL A 231 5.10 -12.55 8.10
CA VAL A 231 4.20 -11.52 7.57
C VAL A 231 4.82 -10.16 7.85
N LEU A 232 5.06 -9.40 6.80
CA LEU A 232 5.65 -8.06 6.88
C LEU A 232 4.54 -7.02 6.83
N PHE A 233 4.50 -6.04 7.72
CA PHE A 233 3.42 -5.04 7.72
C PHE A 233 3.90 -3.67 8.18
N ASP A 234 3.30 -2.58 7.71
CA ASP A 234 3.62 -1.23 8.22
C ASP A 234 2.45 -0.51 8.89
N LYS A 235 1.24 -1.01 8.70
CA LYS A 235 0.03 -0.52 9.36
C LYS A 235 -0.98 -1.65 9.50
N ASN A 236 -2.09 -1.35 10.16
CA ASN A 236 -3.23 -2.27 10.30
C ASN A 236 -2.85 -3.64 10.92
N PRO A 237 -2.34 -3.65 12.17
CA PRO A 237 -1.90 -4.87 12.84
C PRO A 237 -3.01 -5.90 13.00
N MET A 238 -4.28 -5.49 13.07
CA MET A 238 -5.45 -6.38 13.11
C MET A 238 -5.45 -7.36 11.92
N GLU A 239 -5.37 -6.83 10.70
CA GLU A 239 -5.41 -7.66 9.50
C GLU A 239 -4.08 -8.38 9.24
N ALA A 240 -2.94 -7.73 9.52
CA ALA A 240 -1.63 -8.35 9.38
C ALA A 240 -1.43 -9.54 10.33
N SER A 241 -1.90 -9.42 11.58
CA SER A 241 -1.87 -10.53 12.53
C SER A 241 -2.81 -11.67 12.15
N GLY A 242 -3.96 -11.38 11.52
CA GLY A 242 -4.85 -12.41 10.98
C GLY A 242 -4.19 -13.24 9.88
N TYR A 243 -3.45 -12.60 8.97
CA TYR A 243 -2.63 -13.33 8.00
C TYR A 243 -1.55 -14.18 8.67
N ALA A 244 -0.87 -13.67 9.72
CA ALA A 244 0.18 -14.42 10.39
C ALA A 244 -0.35 -15.65 11.13
N ALA A 245 -1.46 -15.49 11.87
CA ALA A 245 -2.09 -16.57 12.61
C ALA A 245 -2.71 -17.62 11.68
N CYS A 246 -3.39 -17.20 10.60
CA CYS A 246 -3.90 -18.13 9.60
C CYS A 246 -2.76 -18.86 8.87
N LEU A 247 -1.66 -18.19 8.56
CA LEU A 247 -0.48 -18.83 7.95
C LEU A 247 0.16 -19.86 8.90
N ALA A 248 0.25 -19.55 10.19
CA ALA A 248 0.78 -20.46 11.20
C ALA A 248 -0.07 -21.72 11.29
N GLU A 249 -1.40 -21.57 11.30
CA GLU A 249 -2.33 -22.70 11.30
C GLU A 249 -2.22 -23.55 10.02
N LEU A 250 -2.23 -22.93 8.85
CA LEU A 250 -2.19 -23.64 7.56
C LEU A 250 -0.90 -24.44 7.34
N THR A 251 0.20 -24.00 7.94
CA THR A 251 1.52 -24.63 7.78
C THR A 251 1.95 -25.45 8.98
N ASN A 252 1.21 -25.36 10.09
CA ASN A 252 1.59 -25.89 11.40
C ASN A 252 3.03 -25.46 11.80
N GLU A 253 3.38 -24.20 11.51
CA GLU A 253 4.70 -23.63 11.76
C GLU A 253 4.62 -22.30 12.50
N GLU A 254 5.70 -21.96 13.19
CA GLU A 254 5.89 -20.63 13.74
C GLU A 254 6.06 -19.58 12.62
N VAL A 255 5.28 -18.49 12.70
CA VAL A 255 5.32 -17.36 11.75
C VAL A 255 5.75 -16.09 12.48
N TYR A 256 6.69 -15.35 11.87
CA TYR A 256 7.14 -14.08 12.40
C TYR A 256 6.32 -12.91 11.85
N LEU A 257 5.69 -12.14 12.73
CA LEU A 257 5.02 -10.90 12.39
C LEU A 257 6.00 -9.73 12.54
N VAL A 258 6.44 -9.17 11.41
CA VAL A 258 7.53 -8.19 11.32
C VAL A 258 7.00 -6.80 10.91
N PRO A 259 7.01 -5.80 11.82
CA PRO A 259 6.64 -4.43 11.54
C PRO A 259 7.74 -3.69 10.77
N MET A 260 7.42 -3.23 9.58
CA MET A 260 8.25 -2.45 8.66
C MET A 260 7.88 -0.96 8.73
N LEU A 261 7.88 -0.33 9.90
CA LEU A 261 7.42 1.07 10.04
C LEU A 261 8.36 2.07 9.34
N GLU A 262 7.83 3.19 8.84
CA GLU A 262 8.63 4.23 8.15
C GLU A 262 9.59 4.94 9.11
N GLU A 263 9.16 5.21 10.34
CA GLU A 263 9.97 5.84 11.41
C GLU A 263 11.20 4.98 11.75
N ASN A 264 11.04 3.66 11.76
CA ASN A 264 12.16 2.75 11.99
C ASN A 264 13.18 2.79 10.85
N ALA A 265 12.82 3.18 9.63
CA ALA A 265 13.78 3.21 8.53
C ALA A 265 14.93 4.21 8.75
N ALA A 266 14.71 5.26 9.55
CA ALA A 266 15.74 6.22 9.97
C ALA A 266 16.44 5.80 11.28
N ASP A 267 15.70 5.26 12.25
CA ASP A 267 16.24 4.82 13.55
C ASP A 267 17.01 3.49 13.51
N CYS A 268 16.98 2.78 12.38
CA CYS A 268 17.75 1.55 12.17
C CYS A 268 19.19 1.78 11.71
N ALA A 269 19.65 3.03 11.58
CA ALA A 269 21.07 3.32 11.41
C ALA A 269 21.80 3.22 12.77
N GLU A 270 22.52 2.11 12.98
CA GLU A 270 23.61 1.85 13.95
C GLU A 270 23.58 2.58 15.33
N PRO A 271 23.43 1.82 16.45
CA PRO A 271 23.84 2.27 17.78
C PRO A 271 25.35 2.51 17.92
N GLU A 272 26.19 1.90 17.05
CA GLU A 272 27.66 2.00 17.13
C GLU A 272 28.20 3.38 16.74
N LEU A 273 27.38 4.26 16.13
CA LEU A 273 27.77 5.62 15.73
C LEU A 273 27.59 6.69 16.81
N ARG A 274 27.05 6.36 18.01
CA ARG A 274 26.96 7.32 19.12
C ARG A 274 28.29 7.58 19.83
N THR A 275 29.25 6.66 19.79
CA THR A 275 30.54 6.83 20.47
C THR A 275 31.54 7.71 19.69
N LEU A 276 31.30 7.99 18.41
CA LEU A 276 32.14 8.90 17.61
C LEU A 276 31.64 10.35 17.63
N ALA A 277 30.34 10.58 17.83
CA ALA A 277 29.76 11.93 17.88
C ALA A 277 29.96 12.64 19.24
N ASP A 278 30.12 11.90 20.33
CA ASP A 278 30.41 12.46 21.67
C ASP A 278 31.91 12.70 21.91
N GLY A 279 32.80 12.22 21.03
CA GLY A 279 34.24 12.52 21.05
C GLY A 279 34.61 13.85 20.37
N ALA A 280 33.71 14.42 19.55
CA ALA A 280 33.96 15.65 18.79
C ALA A 280 33.35 16.92 19.43
N ARG A 281 32.83 16.83 20.67
CA ARG A 281 32.30 17.97 21.46
C ARG A 281 33.14 18.32 22.69
N GLY A 282 34.41 17.93 22.68
CA GLY A 282 35.30 18.12 23.82
C GLY A 282 36.62 18.82 23.48
N GLN A 283 36.61 19.94 22.75
CA GLN A 283 37.76 20.86 22.70
C GLN A 283 37.39 22.19 22.04
N ALA A 284 36.81 23.11 22.80
CA ALA A 284 36.94 24.56 22.60
C ALA A 284 36.34 25.27 23.81
N THR A 285 37.19 25.65 24.77
CA THR A 285 37.17 26.90 25.58
C THR A 285 37.97 26.70 26.86
N THR A 286 39.27 26.94 26.76
CA THR A 286 40.10 27.36 27.89
C THR A 286 39.87 28.85 28.12
N GLY A 287 39.48 29.24 29.34
CA GLY A 287 39.40 30.65 29.69
C GLY A 287 38.79 30.93 31.06
N ILE A 288 39.67 31.19 32.02
CA ILE A 288 39.49 32.00 33.25
C ILE A 288 39.35 31.22 34.58
N ARG A 289 40.37 31.48 35.41
CA ARG A 289 40.62 31.11 36.82
C ARG A 289 39.67 31.80 37.81
N ALA A 290 39.41 31.13 38.95
CA ALA A 290 39.54 31.64 40.34
C ALA A 290 39.12 30.50 41.33
N THR A 291 40.04 29.89 42.10
CA THR A 291 40.21 30.00 43.58
C THR A 291 38.96 29.54 44.37
N ASP A 292 38.92 28.58 45.30
CA ASP A 292 39.88 27.94 46.21
C ASP A 292 39.24 26.65 46.79
N GLY A 293 40.04 25.73 47.34
CA GLY A 293 39.59 24.78 48.38
C GLY A 293 39.67 23.26 48.07
N SER A 294 40.82 22.66 48.36
CA SER A 294 41.05 21.21 48.54
C SER A 294 40.40 20.67 49.83
N PRO A 295 40.48 19.36 50.18
CA PRO A 295 40.37 18.12 49.37
C PRO A 295 39.37 17.11 50.00
N THR A 296 38.85 16.12 49.24
CA THR A 296 38.73 14.73 49.74
C THR A 296 38.27 13.73 48.67
N SER A 297 39.03 12.63 48.58
CA SER A 297 38.70 11.26 48.13
C SER A 297 38.12 11.03 46.73
N ALA A 298 38.99 10.52 45.85
CA ALA A 298 38.61 9.64 44.75
C ALA A 298 38.17 8.27 45.27
N PRO A 299 37.23 7.61 44.56
CA PRO A 299 37.34 6.16 44.41
C PRO A 299 37.28 5.71 42.95
N ALA A 300 38.19 4.78 42.66
CA ALA A 300 38.11 3.62 41.79
C ALA A 300 37.14 3.61 40.58
N THR A 301 37.76 3.55 39.41
CA THR A 301 37.26 3.04 38.14
C THR A 301 36.45 1.75 38.28
N SER A 302 35.14 1.81 38.01
CA SER A 302 34.32 0.63 37.71
C SER A 302 34.32 0.37 36.20
N SER A 303 34.82 -0.79 35.82
CA SER A 303 34.66 -1.43 34.52
C SER A 303 33.19 -1.47 34.11
N GLY A 304 32.79 -0.58 33.19
CA GLY A 304 31.47 -0.59 32.56
C GLY A 304 31.40 -1.71 31.52
N THR A 305 30.86 -2.84 31.91
CA THR A 305 30.41 -3.91 31.01
C THR A 305 29.36 -3.37 30.04
N ASN A 306 29.66 -3.39 28.74
CA ASN A 306 28.75 -3.09 27.65
C ASN A 306 27.57 -4.06 27.66
N VAL A 307 26.39 -3.58 28.02
CA VAL A 307 25.13 -4.31 27.91
C VAL A 307 24.59 -4.15 26.48
N ALA A 308 24.96 -5.06 25.58
CA ALA A 308 24.24 -5.29 24.34
C ALA A 308 22.89 -5.97 24.68
N ASN A 309 21.87 -5.14 24.93
CA ASN A 309 20.54 -5.57 25.36
C ASN A 309 19.85 -6.55 24.37
N GLY A 310 19.45 -7.72 24.87
CA GLY A 310 18.80 -8.81 24.12
C GLY A 310 17.40 -8.51 23.58
N ARG A 311 17.30 -7.85 22.42
CA ARG A 311 16.03 -7.60 21.72
C ARG A 311 15.95 -8.38 20.40
N SER A 312 14.77 -8.95 20.11
CA SER A 312 14.45 -9.59 18.82
C SER A 312 14.38 -8.56 17.69
N TYR A 313 15.07 -8.78 16.56
CA TYR A 313 14.97 -7.92 15.38
C TYR A 313 15.13 -8.67 14.05
N ALA A 314 14.65 -8.09 12.95
CA ALA A 314 14.69 -8.64 11.59
C ALA A 314 15.46 -7.72 10.64
N PHE A 315 16.23 -8.25 9.69
CA PHE A 315 17.03 -7.43 8.77
C PHE A 315 17.27 -8.14 7.43
N PHE A 316 17.54 -7.39 6.36
CA PHE A 316 17.93 -7.94 5.07
C PHE A 316 19.45 -8.03 4.94
N LYS A 317 19.95 -9.15 4.41
CA LYS A 317 21.35 -9.33 4.00
C LYS A 317 21.39 -10.16 2.72
N ASN A 318 22.03 -9.65 1.68
CA ASN A 318 22.15 -10.30 0.36
C ASN A 318 20.79 -10.76 -0.23
N GLY A 319 19.72 -9.98 -0.01
CA GLY A 319 18.36 -10.32 -0.46
C GLY A 319 17.64 -11.37 0.39
N ILE A 320 18.26 -11.90 1.44
CA ILE A 320 17.61 -12.80 2.41
C ILE A 320 17.16 -11.97 3.61
N LEU A 321 15.91 -12.14 4.02
CA LEU A 321 15.39 -11.63 5.29
C LEU A 321 15.80 -12.60 6.42
N TYR A 322 16.38 -12.07 7.48
CA TYR A 322 16.74 -12.80 8.69
C TYR A 322 15.98 -12.25 9.89
N VAL A 323 15.74 -13.09 10.88
CA VAL A 323 15.29 -12.69 12.22
C VAL A 323 16.31 -13.18 13.25
N ARG A 324 16.67 -12.32 14.21
CA ARG A 324 17.54 -12.65 15.34
C ARG A 324 16.72 -12.75 16.60
N ARG A 325 16.79 -13.89 17.29
CA ARG A 325 16.19 -14.06 18.63
C ARG A 325 17.20 -13.61 19.70
N PRO A 326 16.75 -13.14 20.87
CA PRO A 326 17.64 -12.88 22.00
C PRO A 326 18.23 -14.21 22.52
N LYS A 327 19.51 -14.18 22.93
CA LYS A 327 20.15 -15.32 23.62
C LYS A 327 19.40 -15.60 24.93
N GLU A 328 18.87 -16.81 25.09
CA GLU A 328 18.07 -17.22 26.26
C GLU A 328 18.83 -17.15 27.61
N HIS A 329 20.17 -17.04 27.59
CA HIS A 329 21.00 -16.97 28.80
C HIS A 329 20.96 -15.66 29.62
N LEU A 330 20.18 -14.65 29.20
CA LEU A 330 20.06 -13.37 29.93
C LEU A 330 18.77 -13.22 30.74
N LEU A 331 17.87 -14.21 30.76
CA LEU A 331 16.60 -14.14 31.50
C LEU A 331 16.66 -14.78 32.90
N GLU A 332 17.67 -15.59 33.22
CA GLU A 332 17.79 -16.24 34.54
C GLU A 332 18.60 -15.46 35.58
N SER A 333 19.24 -14.34 35.22
CA SER A 333 20.07 -13.55 36.15
C SER A 333 19.41 -12.29 36.71
N MET A 334 18.11 -12.08 36.46
CA MET A 334 17.32 -10.96 37.00
C MET A 334 16.30 -11.38 38.07
N ILE A 335 16.63 -12.35 38.91
CA ILE A 335 15.97 -12.50 40.21
C ILE A 335 16.84 -11.78 41.26
N PRO A 336 16.39 -10.67 41.85
CA PRO A 336 17.10 -10.06 42.95
C PRO A 336 17.07 -11.02 44.15
N ASN A 337 18.25 -11.53 44.52
CA ASN A 337 18.44 -12.15 45.82
C ASN A 337 18.27 -11.08 46.91
N GLY A 338 17.22 -11.23 47.72
CA GLY A 338 17.19 -10.74 49.11
C GLY A 338 16.08 -9.76 49.45
N ALA A 339 15.06 -10.24 50.17
CA ALA A 339 14.70 -9.71 51.49
C ALA A 339 13.71 -10.64 52.21
N ASN A 340 14.13 -11.12 53.37
CA ASN A 340 13.31 -11.78 54.38
C ASN A 340 12.27 -10.82 54.99
N ASN A 341 11.26 -11.44 55.64
CA ASN A 341 10.26 -10.93 56.59
C ASN A 341 9.00 -10.26 56.02
N CYS A 342 7.88 -10.98 56.03
CA CYS A 342 6.91 -10.92 57.14
C CYS A 342 5.78 -11.95 56.96
N ALA A 343 5.35 -12.52 58.09
CA ALA A 343 4.39 -13.60 58.21
C ALA A 343 2.94 -13.17 57.98
N ALA A 344 2.12 -14.05 57.40
CA ALA A 344 0.81 -14.46 57.94
C ALA A 344 0.24 -15.64 57.13
N ARG A 345 -0.46 -16.52 57.87
CA ARG A 345 -1.14 -17.76 57.49
C ARG A 345 -2.23 -17.47 56.42
N ASP A 346 -2.57 -18.37 55.51
CA ASP A 346 -3.41 -19.54 55.79
C ASP A 346 -3.22 -20.71 54.82
N ARG A 347 -3.28 -21.91 55.42
CA ARG A 347 -3.29 -23.21 54.76
C ARG A 347 -4.70 -23.55 54.28
N VAL A 348 -4.83 -24.02 53.04
CA VAL A 348 -5.76 -25.12 52.73
C VAL A 348 -5.04 -26.12 51.83
N SER A 349 -4.84 -27.30 52.40
CA SER A 349 -4.28 -28.51 51.81
C SER A 349 -5.32 -29.27 51.00
N VAL A 350 -4.99 -29.72 49.78
CA VAL A 350 -5.67 -30.84 49.13
C VAL A 350 -4.63 -31.89 48.77
N VAL A 351 -4.89 -33.08 49.32
CA VAL A 351 -4.09 -34.31 49.29
C VAL A 351 -4.40 -35.06 47.98
N LEU A 352 -3.37 -35.53 47.28
CA LEU A 352 -3.49 -36.57 46.25
C LEU A 352 -3.04 -37.93 46.84
N PRO A 353 -3.70 -39.05 46.50
CA PRO A 353 -3.39 -40.37 47.05
C PRO A 353 -2.26 -41.10 46.29
N PRO A 354 -1.60 -42.10 46.92
CA PRO A 354 -0.43 -42.79 46.37
C PRO A 354 -0.74 -44.19 45.78
N ASP A 355 0.32 -44.76 45.18
CA ASP A 355 0.59 -46.18 44.87
C ASP A 355 -0.10 -46.83 43.65
N SER A 356 0.51 -47.74 42.87
CA SER A 356 1.87 -48.33 42.83
C SER A 356 1.96 -49.33 41.64
N ARG A 357 3.20 -49.78 41.32
CA ARG A 357 3.63 -51.00 40.57
C ARG A 357 3.69 -50.90 39.04
N LYS A 358 4.64 -51.51 38.31
CA LYS A 358 5.99 -52.10 38.49
C LYS A 358 6.42 -52.54 37.05
N GLN A 359 7.73 -52.72 36.83
CA GLN A 359 8.44 -53.44 35.73
C GLN A 359 8.92 -52.62 34.52
N THR A 360 10.09 -52.86 33.91
CA THR A 360 11.42 -53.42 34.29
C THR A 360 12.40 -52.92 33.21
N CYS A 361 13.70 -52.87 33.54
CA CYS A 361 14.81 -52.45 32.68
C CYS A 361 14.98 -53.27 31.40
N GLU A 362 15.52 -52.65 30.34
CA GLU A 362 16.57 -53.25 29.51
C GLU A 362 17.34 -52.20 28.68
N ALA A 363 18.56 -52.57 28.29
CA ALA A 363 19.73 -51.70 28.12
C ALA A 363 19.93 -51.11 26.71
N GLN A 364 20.74 -50.04 26.67
CA GLN A 364 21.36 -49.46 25.46
C GLN A 364 22.29 -50.46 24.75
N PRO A 365 22.63 -50.16 23.48
CA PRO A 365 24.06 -50.02 23.20
C PRO A 365 24.41 -48.72 22.47
N ALA A 366 25.59 -48.21 22.83
CA ALA A 366 26.27 -47.08 22.26
C ALA A 366 26.80 -47.37 20.84
N LEU A 367 26.74 -46.38 19.95
CA LEU A 367 27.52 -46.35 18.71
C LEU A 367 28.19 -44.99 18.54
N ARG A 368 29.52 -45.09 18.40
CA ARG A 368 30.50 -44.03 18.16
C ARG A 368 30.20 -43.27 16.86
N SER A 369 30.41 -41.95 16.87
CA SER A 369 30.67 -41.20 15.63
C SER A 369 32.11 -40.70 15.63
N GLU A 370 32.85 -41.14 14.63
CA GLU A 370 34.22 -40.76 14.32
C GLU A 370 34.31 -39.27 13.95
N ALA A 371 35.31 -38.59 14.51
CA ALA A 371 35.70 -37.26 14.10
C ALA A 371 36.59 -37.38 12.84
N ALA A 372 36.06 -36.96 11.69
CA ALA A 372 36.84 -36.75 10.47
C ALA A 372 37.22 -35.26 10.36
N SER A 373 38.53 -35.01 10.43
CA SER A 373 39.17 -33.74 10.13
C SER A 373 39.29 -33.56 8.61
N THR A 374 38.75 -32.47 8.06
CA THR A 374 39.10 -31.98 6.72
C THR A 374 39.13 -30.45 6.66
N THR A 375 40.35 -29.94 6.74
CA THR A 375 41.00 -28.85 5.99
C THR A 375 40.16 -27.68 5.45
N ALA A 376 40.55 -26.49 5.92
CA ALA A 376 40.07 -25.17 5.58
C ALA A 376 40.19 -24.79 4.09
N GLY A 377 39.09 -24.27 3.54
CA GLY A 377 39.03 -23.48 2.30
C GLY A 377 38.57 -22.06 2.61
N LYS A 378 39.40 -21.08 2.28
CA LYS A 378 39.16 -19.63 2.42
C LYS A 378 37.90 -19.20 1.67
N ASN A 379 36.90 -18.73 2.39
CA ASN A 379 35.91 -17.73 1.98
C ASN A 379 35.34 -17.10 3.25
N GLY A 380 34.99 -15.81 3.23
CA GLY A 380 34.61 -15.06 4.42
C GLY A 380 33.39 -15.64 5.14
N ILE A 381 33.64 -16.41 6.20
CA ILE A 381 32.63 -16.90 7.13
C ILE A 381 32.67 -15.99 8.36
N LEU A 382 31.49 -15.53 8.79
CA LEU A 382 31.29 -14.91 10.10
C LEU A 382 31.84 -15.86 11.18
N ARG A 383 32.54 -15.35 12.20
CA ARG A 383 32.99 -16.20 13.32
C ARG A 383 31.80 -16.99 13.90
N ASP A 384 31.97 -18.30 14.08
CA ASP A 384 30.91 -19.27 14.40
C ASP A 384 30.14 -18.99 15.71
N ASP A 385 30.62 -18.09 16.58
CA ASP A 385 29.98 -17.79 17.87
C ASP A 385 28.80 -16.78 17.81
N ASP A 386 28.58 -16.14 16.65
CA ASP A 386 27.52 -15.12 16.43
C ASP A 386 26.32 -15.61 15.58
N THR A 387 26.34 -16.86 15.08
CA THR A 387 25.38 -17.36 14.09
C THR A 387 24.21 -18.17 14.66
N ALA A 388 24.30 -18.64 15.91
CA ALA A 388 23.32 -19.56 16.48
C ALA A 388 21.88 -18.99 16.63
N ASP A 389 21.71 -17.66 16.69
CA ASP A 389 20.42 -17.02 16.98
C ASP A 389 19.75 -16.38 15.76
N VAL A 390 20.32 -16.53 14.56
CA VAL A 390 19.84 -15.87 13.34
C VAL A 390 19.14 -16.89 12.44
N VAL A 391 17.84 -16.70 12.23
CA VAL A 391 16.99 -17.60 11.45
C VAL A 391 16.66 -16.96 10.10
N PRO A 392 16.95 -17.61 8.96
CA PRO A 392 16.55 -17.10 7.65
C PRO A 392 15.03 -17.22 7.47
N ILE A 393 14.44 -16.31 6.70
CA ILE A 393 13.05 -16.36 6.27
C ILE A 393 13.00 -16.86 4.83
N ARG A 394 12.36 -18.01 4.61
CA ARG A 394 12.22 -18.61 3.27
C ARG A 394 11.13 -17.91 2.45
N ALA A 395 10.06 -17.47 3.09
CA ALA A 395 9.00 -16.72 2.44
C ALA A 395 8.24 -15.80 3.40
N ALA A 396 7.72 -14.69 2.87
CA ALA A 396 6.88 -13.79 3.63
C ALA A 396 5.71 -13.24 2.82
N LEU A 397 4.54 -13.15 3.46
CA LEU A 397 3.45 -12.33 2.94
C LEU A 397 3.79 -10.86 3.20
N ARG A 398 3.80 -10.06 2.14
CA ARG A 398 3.99 -8.62 2.22
C ARG A 398 2.65 -7.92 2.38
N TYR A 399 2.44 -7.33 3.54
CA TYR A 399 1.36 -6.42 3.89
C TYR A 399 1.89 -5.00 4.19
N VAL A 400 2.92 -4.59 3.45
CA VAL A 400 3.59 -3.30 3.57
C VAL A 400 3.04 -2.34 2.52
N THR A 401 2.53 -1.19 2.97
CA THR A 401 1.67 -0.32 2.17
C THR A 401 2.22 1.05 1.83
N GLN A 402 3.05 1.64 2.66
CA GLN A 402 3.52 3.02 2.51
C GLN A 402 4.96 3.00 2.00
N ARG A 403 5.22 3.17 0.70
CA ARG A 403 6.58 3.19 0.09
C ARG A 403 7.42 1.91 0.30
N PRO A 404 6.92 0.68 0.06
CA PRO A 404 7.64 -0.56 0.37
C PRO A 404 9.06 -0.67 -0.23
N TRP A 405 9.31 0.00 -1.35
CA TRP A 405 10.59 0.02 -2.07
C TRP A 405 11.75 0.65 -1.31
N ASN A 406 11.51 1.39 -0.22
CA ASN A 406 12.57 1.98 0.60
C ASN A 406 13.03 1.08 1.77
N ARG A 407 12.34 -0.04 2.03
CA ARG A 407 12.61 -0.96 3.16
C ARG A 407 12.78 -2.41 2.73
N ILE A 408 12.10 -2.83 1.67
CA ILE A 408 12.20 -4.17 1.12
C ILE A 408 12.99 -4.05 -0.19
N PRO A 409 14.12 -4.76 -0.33
CA PRO A 409 14.86 -4.80 -1.57
C PRO A 409 13.99 -5.21 -2.76
N VAL A 410 14.24 -4.64 -3.93
CA VAL A 410 13.52 -4.98 -5.16
C VAL A 410 13.80 -6.42 -5.56
N HIS A 411 15.01 -6.90 -5.31
CA HIS A 411 15.40 -8.29 -5.50
C HIS A 411 15.64 -8.99 -4.16
N THR A 412 14.92 -10.08 -3.93
CA THR A 412 15.04 -10.89 -2.72
C THR A 412 15.19 -12.36 -3.08
N GLN A 413 16.01 -13.07 -2.30
CA GLN A 413 16.06 -14.53 -2.28
C GLN A 413 14.94 -15.10 -1.39
N THR A 414 14.58 -14.39 -0.31
CA THR A 414 13.33 -14.66 0.41
C THR A 414 12.16 -14.43 -0.55
N ILE A 415 11.23 -15.38 -0.63
CA ILE A 415 10.04 -15.25 -1.47
C ILE A 415 9.08 -14.24 -0.84
N ILE A 416 8.97 -13.04 -1.42
CA ILE A 416 8.07 -11.99 -0.93
C ILE A 416 6.82 -11.93 -1.82
N THR A 417 5.63 -12.08 -1.22
CA THR A 417 4.34 -12.05 -1.93
C THR A 417 3.42 -10.94 -1.40
N ASN A 418 3.12 -9.88 -2.15
CA ASN A 418 3.59 -9.56 -3.50
C ASN A 418 5.00 -8.96 -3.51
N SER A 419 5.68 -9.08 -4.65
CA SER A 419 7.01 -8.48 -4.84
C SER A 419 6.96 -6.95 -4.78
N VAL A 420 8.08 -6.31 -4.44
CA VAL A 420 8.21 -4.84 -4.53
C VAL A 420 8.06 -4.36 -5.97
N VAL A 421 8.51 -5.14 -6.95
CA VAL A 421 8.32 -4.84 -8.39
C VAL A 421 6.85 -4.58 -8.71
N SER A 422 5.91 -5.38 -8.18
CA SER A 422 4.48 -5.17 -8.41
C SER A 422 3.95 -3.82 -7.91
N CYS A 423 4.57 -3.24 -6.87
CA CYS A 423 4.25 -1.88 -6.43
C CYS A 423 4.71 -0.84 -7.45
N LEU A 424 5.95 -0.96 -7.90
CA LEU A 424 6.58 -0.05 -8.84
C LEU A 424 5.90 -0.08 -10.21
N ALA A 425 5.49 -1.28 -10.65
CA ALA A 425 4.81 -1.54 -11.92
C ALA A 425 3.36 -1.01 -12.00
N GLY A 426 2.82 -0.48 -10.91
CA GLY A 426 1.49 0.14 -10.92
C GLY A 426 0.67 -0.13 -9.66
N GLY A 427 0.94 -1.22 -8.93
CA GLY A 427 0.13 -1.59 -7.76
C GLY A 427 0.23 -0.65 -6.56
N ARG A 428 1.18 0.30 -6.58
CA ARG A 428 1.29 1.47 -5.67
C ARG A 428 1.86 2.70 -6.39
N ASN A 429 1.83 2.71 -7.71
CA ASN A 429 2.37 3.78 -8.53
C ASN A 429 1.33 4.14 -9.59
N LYS A 430 0.49 5.13 -9.29
CA LYS A 430 -0.65 5.50 -10.15
C LYS A 430 -0.20 5.96 -11.54
N LEU A 431 0.99 6.55 -11.63
CA LEU A 431 1.58 6.98 -12.90
C LEU A 431 1.87 5.79 -13.82
N VAL A 432 2.57 4.77 -13.28
CA VAL A 432 2.93 3.58 -14.05
C VAL A 432 1.70 2.69 -14.28
N ALA A 433 0.74 2.64 -13.34
CA ALA A 433 -0.54 1.96 -13.53
C ALA A 433 -1.29 2.50 -14.76
N ALA A 434 -1.41 3.82 -14.89
CA ALA A 434 -2.04 4.44 -16.05
C ALA A 434 -1.31 4.09 -17.37
N LYS A 435 0.03 3.96 -17.36
CA LYS A 435 0.81 3.48 -18.53
C LYS A 435 0.55 2.00 -18.81
N ALA A 436 0.46 1.17 -17.78
CA ALA A 436 0.15 -0.25 -17.92
C ALA A 436 -1.26 -0.48 -18.50
N TYR A 437 -2.25 0.32 -18.06
CA TYR A 437 -3.61 0.23 -18.57
C TYR A 437 -3.71 0.66 -20.04
N ASP A 438 -3.08 1.77 -20.42
CA ASP A 438 -3.05 2.21 -21.83
C ASP A 438 -2.45 1.14 -22.74
N ASN A 439 -1.30 0.57 -22.34
CA ASN A 439 -0.63 -0.47 -23.11
C ASN A 439 -1.52 -1.72 -23.24
N ALA A 440 -2.17 -2.14 -22.15
CA ALA A 440 -3.09 -3.27 -22.18
C ALA A 440 -4.32 -2.98 -23.06
N ASN A 441 -4.87 -1.77 -23.02
CA ASN A 441 -6.04 -1.40 -23.83
C ASN A 441 -5.76 -1.43 -25.34
N VAL A 442 -4.52 -1.15 -25.77
CA VAL A 442 -4.11 -1.34 -27.17
C VAL A 442 -4.23 -2.81 -27.59
N GLU A 443 -3.80 -3.74 -26.73
CA GLU A 443 -3.90 -5.18 -26.99
C GLU A 443 -5.34 -5.69 -26.93
N LEU A 444 -6.13 -5.22 -25.96
CA LEU A 444 -7.48 -5.69 -25.66
C LEU A 444 -8.54 -5.17 -26.64
N MET A 445 -8.25 -4.09 -27.38
CA MET A 445 -9.18 -3.48 -28.33
C MET A 445 -9.73 -4.49 -29.34
N ALA A 446 -8.90 -5.43 -29.82
CA ALA A 446 -9.28 -6.43 -30.81
C ALA A 446 -10.32 -7.45 -30.28
N CYS A 447 -10.35 -7.68 -28.96
CA CYS A 447 -11.26 -8.64 -28.33
C CYS A 447 -12.42 -7.96 -27.57
N GLY A 448 -12.59 -6.65 -27.73
CA GLY A 448 -13.69 -5.88 -27.14
C GLY A 448 -13.61 -5.70 -25.62
N LEU A 449 -12.48 -6.05 -24.99
CA LEU A 449 -12.20 -5.78 -23.59
C LEU A 449 -11.51 -4.41 -23.46
N GLU A 450 -11.72 -3.74 -22.33
CA GLU A 450 -11.13 -2.43 -22.05
C GLU A 450 -11.04 -2.25 -20.54
N ILE A 451 -9.89 -1.78 -20.05
CA ILE A 451 -9.74 -1.26 -18.69
C ILE A 451 -10.28 0.16 -18.68
N ARG A 452 -11.40 0.36 -17.98
CA ARG A 452 -12.03 1.67 -17.89
C ARG A 452 -11.44 2.47 -16.75
N THR A 453 -10.88 3.62 -17.07
CA THR A 453 -10.40 4.61 -16.11
C THR A 453 -10.86 6.01 -16.55
N PRO A 454 -11.01 6.97 -15.62
CA PRO A 454 -11.22 8.35 -16.03
C PRO A 454 -9.98 8.86 -16.78
N LEU A 455 -10.17 9.77 -17.73
CA LEU A 455 -9.08 10.36 -18.51
C LEU A 455 -7.96 10.83 -17.59
N THR A 456 -6.75 10.33 -17.79
CA THR A 456 -5.62 10.59 -16.89
C THR A 456 -4.46 11.19 -17.66
N ILE A 457 -4.11 12.43 -17.33
CA ILE A 457 -2.91 13.10 -17.79
C ILE A 457 -1.76 12.79 -16.82
N ARG A 458 -0.63 12.38 -17.38
CA ARG A 458 0.53 11.82 -16.67
C ARG A 458 1.71 12.79 -16.70
N ASP A 459 2.69 12.51 -15.84
CA ASP A 459 4.00 13.17 -15.82
C ASP A 459 3.92 14.70 -15.67
N VAL A 460 2.89 15.21 -14.99
CA VAL A 460 2.60 16.64 -14.90
C VAL A 460 3.43 17.29 -13.78
N PRO A 461 4.28 18.28 -14.06
CA PRO A 461 4.97 19.03 -13.01
C PRO A 461 4.03 20.03 -12.32
N LEU A 462 4.33 20.39 -11.06
CA LEU A 462 3.50 21.25 -10.22
C LEU A 462 3.08 22.57 -10.91
N ASN A 463 4.01 23.23 -11.62
CA ASN A 463 3.77 24.48 -12.33
C ASN A 463 2.85 24.36 -13.55
N MET A 464 2.62 23.15 -14.06
CA MET A 464 1.74 22.89 -15.20
C MET A 464 0.35 22.39 -14.80
N LEU A 465 0.13 22.07 -13.52
CA LEU A 465 -1.14 21.52 -13.05
C LEU A 465 -2.32 22.41 -13.40
N ARG A 466 -2.21 23.72 -13.19
CA ARG A 466 -3.28 24.68 -13.49
C ARG A 466 -3.77 24.58 -14.93
N ARG A 467 -2.84 24.58 -15.90
CA ARG A 467 -3.17 24.51 -17.33
C ARG A 467 -3.93 23.24 -17.68
N TRP A 468 -3.61 22.12 -17.04
CA TRP A 468 -4.31 20.86 -17.27
C TRP A 468 -5.69 20.82 -16.61
N VAL A 469 -5.84 21.41 -15.43
CA VAL A 469 -7.16 21.59 -14.78
C VAL A 469 -8.07 22.44 -15.66
N ASP A 470 -7.57 23.56 -16.18
CA ASP A 470 -8.33 24.43 -17.08
C ASP A 470 -8.76 23.68 -18.36
N ARG A 471 -7.85 22.88 -18.94
CA ARG A 471 -8.15 22.05 -20.13
C ARG A 471 -9.20 20.96 -19.87
N LEU A 472 -9.35 20.51 -18.63
CA LEU A 472 -10.40 19.57 -18.23
C LEU A 472 -11.72 20.26 -17.88
N GLY A 473 -11.85 21.57 -18.14
CA GLY A 473 -13.06 22.34 -17.85
C GLY A 473 -13.13 22.83 -16.41
N GLY A 474 -11.98 23.01 -15.75
CA GLY A 474 -11.89 23.53 -14.38
C GLY A 474 -12.09 22.49 -13.29
N PHE A 475 -12.53 21.27 -13.63
CA PHE A 475 -12.74 20.17 -12.69
C PHE A 475 -11.73 19.05 -12.89
N ALA A 476 -11.03 18.67 -11.82
CA ALA A 476 -10.06 17.58 -11.88
C ALA A 476 -9.83 16.92 -10.52
N ALA A 477 -9.29 15.71 -10.54
CA ALA A 477 -8.64 15.10 -9.40
C ALA A 477 -7.12 15.10 -9.62
N ILE A 478 -6.39 15.85 -8.80
CA ILE A 478 -4.92 15.84 -8.79
C ILE A 478 -4.46 14.75 -7.82
N LYS A 479 -3.54 13.88 -8.25
CA LYS A 479 -3.01 12.82 -7.38
C LYS A 479 -1.48 12.80 -7.38
N VAL A 480 -0.91 12.66 -6.18
CA VAL A 480 0.50 12.31 -5.97
C VAL A 480 0.64 10.81 -6.28
N PRO A 481 1.46 10.41 -7.28
CA PRO A 481 1.39 9.06 -7.85
C PRO A 481 1.70 7.92 -6.87
N TYR A 482 2.54 8.18 -5.86
CA TYR A 482 3.09 7.15 -4.96
C TYR A 482 2.43 7.15 -3.57
N SER A 483 1.50 8.08 -3.32
CA SER A 483 0.77 8.18 -2.05
C SER A 483 -0.41 7.21 -2.01
N ASN A 484 -0.82 6.77 -0.82
CA ASN A 484 -1.86 5.76 -0.60
C ASN A 484 -2.91 6.19 0.45
N ALA A 485 -4.01 5.45 0.54
CA ALA A 485 -5.10 5.65 1.51
C ALA A 485 -5.77 7.04 1.42
N GLY A 486 -5.93 7.55 0.19
CA GLY A 486 -6.52 8.87 -0.07
C GLY A 486 -5.60 10.05 0.24
N GLN A 487 -4.39 9.79 0.74
CA GLN A 487 -3.40 10.84 0.96
C GLN A 487 -2.84 11.28 -0.39
N GLY A 488 -2.69 12.59 -0.58
CA GLY A 488 -2.21 13.15 -1.84
C GLY A 488 -3.21 13.03 -2.99
N VAL A 489 -4.51 12.93 -2.69
CA VAL A 489 -5.60 13.08 -3.68
C VAL A 489 -6.33 14.38 -3.37
N PHE A 490 -6.48 15.23 -4.37
CA PHE A 490 -7.09 16.55 -4.23
C PHE A 490 -8.15 16.69 -5.32
N THR A 491 -9.41 16.86 -4.91
CA THR A 491 -10.49 17.22 -5.83
C THR A 491 -10.51 18.72 -6.01
N ILE A 492 -10.50 19.15 -7.26
CA ILE A 492 -10.49 20.56 -7.65
C ILE A 492 -11.81 20.84 -8.35
N THR A 493 -12.63 21.66 -7.70
CA THR A 493 -13.91 22.16 -8.21
C THR A 493 -14.01 23.68 -8.16
N SER A 494 -13.01 24.35 -7.59
CA SER A 494 -12.94 25.81 -7.50
C SER A 494 -11.50 26.30 -7.53
N GLN A 495 -11.33 27.60 -7.81
CA GLN A 495 -10.03 28.28 -7.73
C GLN A 495 -9.43 28.16 -6.32
N GLU A 496 -10.27 28.33 -5.30
CA GLU A 496 -9.86 28.28 -3.90
C GLU A 496 -9.32 26.91 -3.49
N GLU A 497 -9.94 25.82 -3.95
CA GLU A 497 -9.41 24.47 -3.74
C GLU A 497 -8.06 24.26 -4.41
N PHE A 498 -7.88 24.79 -5.63
CA PHE A 498 -6.61 24.74 -6.33
C PHE A 498 -5.52 25.52 -5.59
N ASP A 499 -5.81 26.74 -5.14
CA ASP A 499 -4.84 27.59 -4.44
C ASP A 499 -4.41 26.97 -3.11
N ARG A 500 -5.36 26.43 -2.33
CA ARG A 500 -5.05 25.69 -1.10
C ARG A 500 -4.13 24.49 -1.36
N PHE A 501 -4.42 23.72 -2.41
CA PHE A 501 -3.57 22.60 -2.82
C PHE A 501 -2.17 23.10 -3.23
N TYR A 502 -2.11 24.09 -4.10
CA TYR A 502 -0.88 24.59 -4.69
C TYR A 502 0.05 25.20 -3.63
N GLU A 503 -0.50 25.97 -2.70
CA GLU A 503 0.26 26.49 -1.55
C GLU A 503 0.81 25.38 -0.66
N ALA A 504 -0.01 24.36 -0.35
CA ALA A 504 0.40 23.26 0.51
C ALA A 504 1.55 22.43 -0.09
N GLU A 505 1.50 22.16 -1.39
CA GLU A 505 2.55 21.39 -2.08
C GLU A 505 3.78 22.24 -2.40
N SER A 506 3.62 23.53 -2.70
CA SER A 506 4.76 24.44 -2.90
C SER A 506 5.61 24.61 -1.65
N LYS A 507 4.99 24.50 -0.46
CA LYS A 507 5.67 24.53 0.85
C LYS A 507 6.39 23.20 1.19
N ARG A 508 6.27 22.16 0.35
CA ARG A 508 6.93 20.85 0.53
C ARG A 508 7.91 20.55 -0.62
N PRO A 509 8.90 21.43 -0.88
CA PRO A 509 9.89 21.17 -1.94
C PRO A 509 10.63 19.87 -1.66
N ASN A 510 10.90 19.09 -2.71
CA ASN A 510 11.66 17.82 -2.69
C ASN A 510 10.92 16.54 -2.30
N ARG A 511 9.57 16.49 -2.27
CA ARG A 511 8.86 15.21 -2.03
C ARG A 511 8.77 14.34 -3.29
N TYR A 512 8.12 14.84 -4.34
CA TYR A 512 8.00 14.19 -5.65
C TYR A 512 7.78 15.25 -6.73
N ASP A 513 8.28 15.00 -7.94
CA ASP A 513 8.33 16.01 -9.00
C ASP A 513 7.18 15.87 -10.02
N LYS A 514 6.47 14.73 -9.97
CA LYS A 514 5.44 14.36 -10.93
C LYS A 514 4.10 14.12 -10.25
N TYR A 515 3.05 14.61 -10.90
CA TYR A 515 1.65 14.41 -10.53
C TYR A 515 0.90 13.75 -11.68
N ILE A 516 -0.27 13.18 -11.36
CA ILE A 516 -1.29 12.86 -12.37
C ILE A 516 -2.48 13.78 -12.18
N VAL A 517 -3.07 14.22 -13.30
CA VAL A 517 -4.31 15.00 -13.34
C VAL A 517 -5.36 14.15 -14.02
N GLN A 518 -6.38 13.76 -13.28
CA GLN A 518 -7.44 12.88 -13.76
C GLN A 518 -8.74 13.67 -13.91
N ALA A 519 -9.50 13.41 -14.98
CA ALA A 519 -10.85 13.94 -15.14
C ALA A 519 -11.71 13.54 -13.94
N LEU A 520 -12.40 14.53 -13.37
CA LEU A 520 -13.22 14.31 -12.19
C LEU A 520 -14.48 13.52 -12.58
N ILE A 521 -14.76 12.43 -11.86
CA ILE A 521 -16.10 11.84 -11.88
C ILE A 521 -16.95 12.77 -11.01
N SER A 522 -17.91 13.46 -11.61
CA SER A 522 -18.65 14.53 -10.96
C SER A 522 -20.13 14.18 -10.81
N ASN A 523 -20.89 15.06 -10.14
CA ASN A 523 -22.32 15.08 -10.31
C ASN A 523 -22.64 15.57 -11.74
N HIS A 524 -23.60 14.92 -12.41
CA HIS A 524 -24.06 15.34 -13.73
C HIS A 524 -24.53 16.80 -13.77
N GLU A 525 -25.07 17.33 -12.66
CA GLU A 525 -25.53 18.73 -12.55
C GLU A 525 -24.38 19.75 -12.51
N TRP A 526 -23.17 19.38 -12.05
CA TRP A 526 -22.04 20.31 -11.96
C TRP A 526 -21.54 20.76 -13.33
N SER A 527 -21.75 19.90 -14.34
CA SER A 527 -21.43 20.23 -15.74
C SER A 527 -22.41 21.23 -16.35
N SER A 528 -23.56 21.47 -15.70
CA SER A 528 -24.59 22.42 -16.12
C SER A 528 -24.47 23.77 -15.39
N ALA A 529 -23.88 23.79 -14.19
CA ALA A 529 -23.73 24.98 -13.35
C ALA A 529 -22.40 25.75 -13.57
N GLY A 530 -21.37 25.09 -14.13
CA GLY A 530 -20.04 25.66 -14.34
C GLY A 530 -19.82 26.26 -15.74
N SER A 531 -20.09 27.56 -15.87
CA SER A 531 -19.63 28.47 -16.94
C SER A 531 -20.31 28.39 -18.33
N GLY A 532 -21.07 29.46 -18.63
CA GLY A 532 -21.31 29.96 -19.99
C GLY A 532 -20.05 30.51 -20.67
N THR A 533 -18.92 29.81 -20.52
CA THR A 533 -17.76 29.96 -21.39
C THR A 533 -17.52 28.62 -22.05
N SER A 534 -18.18 28.45 -23.19
CA SER A 534 -17.57 27.83 -24.35
C SER A 534 -16.23 28.52 -24.63
N ALA A 535 -15.20 28.19 -23.84
CA ALA A 535 -13.83 28.34 -24.28
C ALA A 535 -13.66 27.34 -25.41
N ALA A 536 -13.93 27.86 -26.61
CA ALA A 536 -13.79 27.19 -27.88
C ALA A 536 -12.41 26.53 -28.00
N GLY A 537 -12.41 25.23 -28.27
CA GLY A 537 -11.23 24.49 -28.72
C GLY A 537 -10.68 23.49 -27.69
N SER A 538 -11.08 22.23 -27.85
CA SER A 538 -10.69 21.06 -27.05
C SER A 538 -11.37 21.06 -25.68
N VAL A 539 -12.38 20.23 -25.38
CA VAL A 539 -12.31 18.78 -25.53
C VAL A 539 -13.70 18.12 -25.71
N GLU A 540 -14.22 18.11 -26.92
CA GLU A 540 -15.42 17.33 -27.31
C GLU A 540 -15.13 15.83 -27.51
N SER A 541 -13.88 15.39 -27.38
CA SER A 541 -13.47 14.03 -27.79
C SER A 541 -13.41 12.98 -26.68
N TYR A 542 -13.62 13.31 -25.40
CA TYR A 542 -13.61 12.33 -24.30
C TYR A 542 -14.99 12.14 -23.66
N SER A 543 -15.27 10.92 -23.22
CA SER A 543 -16.46 10.60 -22.45
C SER A 543 -16.35 11.19 -21.04
N ARG A 544 -17.40 11.84 -20.56
CA ARG A 544 -17.51 12.31 -19.16
C ARG A 544 -18.13 11.19 -18.33
N LEU A 545 -17.71 11.10 -17.08
CA LEU A 545 -18.19 10.09 -16.14
C LEU A 545 -18.92 10.77 -15.00
N TYR A 546 -20.10 10.25 -14.64
CA TYR A 546 -20.92 10.78 -13.56
C TYR A 546 -21.19 9.73 -12.51
N HIS A 547 -21.20 10.13 -11.24
CA HIS A 547 -21.51 9.21 -10.15
C HIS A 547 -22.96 8.71 -10.22
N VAL A 548 -23.16 7.40 -10.06
CA VAL A 548 -24.50 6.83 -9.78
C VAL A 548 -24.88 7.10 -8.32
N GLY A 549 -23.93 6.95 -7.41
CA GLY A 549 -24.15 7.10 -5.97
C GLY A 549 -24.91 5.93 -5.33
N THR A 550 -25.24 6.07 -4.05
CA THR A 550 -26.12 5.14 -3.33
C THR A 550 -27.57 5.31 -3.79
N MET A 551 -28.41 4.34 -3.43
CA MET A 551 -29.86 4.56 -3.40
C MET A 551 -30.18 5.79 -2.52
N PRO A 552 -31.15 6.64 -2.92
CA PRO A 552 -31.53 7.79 -2.12
C PRO A 552 -32.00 7.38 -0.73
N ASP A 553 -31.56 8.12 0.29
CA ASP A 553 -32.10 7.97 1.64
C ASP A 553 -33.53 8.53 1.74
N LYS A 554 -34.12 8.47 2.94
CA LYS A 554 -35.49 9.00 3.19
C LYS A 554 -35.63 10.51 2.92
N ARG A 555 -34.53 11.25 2.86
CA ARG A 555 -34.48 12.69 2.56
C ARG A 555 -34.14 12.94 1.08
N GLY A 556 -34.02 11.89 0.27
CA GLY A 556 -33.63 11.98 -1.14
C GLY A 556 -32.13 12.18 -1.35
N HIS A 557 -31.30 12.06 -0.30
CA HIS A 557 -29.87 12.24 -0.45
C HIS A 557 -29.21 11.00 -1.06
N ILE A 558 -28.36 11.23 -2.05
CA ILE A 558 -27.47 10.24 -2.62
C ILE A 558 -26.04 10.49 -2.14
N TYR A 559 -25.26 9.44 -1.95
CA TYR A 559 -23.87 9.55 -1.53
C TYR A 559 -22.95 8.89 -2.54
N VAL A 560 -21.80 9.52 -2.82
CA VAL A 560 -20.73 8.82 -3.55
C VAL A 560 -20.25 7.64 -2.72
N ASN A 561 -20.03 6.52 -3.40
CA ASN A 561 -19.40 5.36 -2.82
C ASN A 561 -18.40 4.77 -3.80
N ASP A 562 -17.37 4.13 -3.25
CA ASP A 562 -16.54 3.21 -4.00
C ASP A 562 -16.82 1.77 -3.58
N LEU A 563 -16.54 0.86 -4.49
CA LEU A 563 -16.51 -0.58 -4.25
C LEU A 563 -15.04 -1.01 -4.25
N ARG A 564 -14.55 -1.55 -3.13
CA ARG A 564 -13.27 -2.24 -3.13
C ARG A 564 -13.49 -3.73 -3.35
N LEU A 565 -13.00 -4.22 -4.49
CA LEU A 565 -13.01 -5.63 -4.83
C LEU A 565 -11.59 -6.17 -4.78
N MET A 566 -11.36 -7.19 -3.96
CA MET A 566 -10.10 -7.89 -3.80
C MET A 566 -10.15 -9.22 -4.52
N ILE A 567 -9.10 -9.52 -5.29
CA ILE A 567 -8.92 -10.79 -5.98
C ILE A 567 -7.58 -11.43 -5.61
N CYS A 568 -7.54 -12.75 -5.75
CA CYS A 568 -6.33 -13.54 -5.69
C CYS A 568 -6.21 -14.39 -6.96
N GLY A 569 -5.04 -14.37 -7.58
CA GLY A 569 -4.65 -15.30 -8.62
C GLY A 569 -4.00 -16.55 -8.02
N GLY A 570 -4.16 -17.68 -8.69
CA GLY A 570 -3.53 -18.95 -8.35
C GLY A 570 -3.40 -19.85 -9.58
N PRO A 571 -3.09 -21.14 -9.43
CA PRO A 571 -3.03 -22.09 -10.55
C PRO A 571 -4.32 -22.13 -11.38
N ASP A 572 -5.48 -21.97 -10.74
CA ASP A 572 -6.80 -22.00 -11.42
C ASP A 572 -7.28 -20.61 -11.90
N GLY A 573 -6.41 -19.60 -11.89
CA GLY A 573 -6.75 -18.23 -12.27
C GLY A 573 -7.28 -17.38 -11.10
N PHE A 574 -8.07 -16.35 -11.44
CA PHE A 574 -8.55 -15.36 -10.48
C PHE A 574 -9.81 -15.80 -9.72
N VAL A 575 -9.85 -15.48 -8.43
CA VAL A 575 -11.05 -15.60 -7.56
C VAL A 575 -11.24 -14.34 -6.72
N PRO A 576 -12.48 -13.92 -6.43
CA PRO A 576 -12.74 -12.87 -5.45
C PRO A 576 -12.42 -13.37 -4.05
N VAL A 577 -11.76 -12.54 -3.24
CA VAL A 577 -11.36 -12.88 -1.86
C VAL A 577 -11.82 -11.86 -0.83
N GLY A 578 -12.35 -10.72 -1.25
CA GLY A 578 -12.80 -9.66 -0.37
C GLY A 578 -13.62 -8.62 -1.13
N LEU A 579 -14.69 -8.12 -0.52
CA LEU A 579 -15.57 -7.11 -1.10
C LEU A 579 -16.19 -6.27 0.02
N TYR A 580 -16.11 -4.95 -0.12
CA TYR A 580 -16.82 -3.98 0.73
C TYR A 580 -16.87 -2.63 0.01
N ALA A 581 -17.74 -1.74 0.48
CA ALA A 581 -17.87 -0.39 -0.07
C ALA A 581 -17.58 0.67 0.99
N ARG A 582 -17.21 1.86 0.52
CA ARG A 582 -16.97 3.02 1.40
C ARG A 582 -17.75 4.21 0.88
N ARG A 583 -18.51 4.84 1.77
CA ARG A 583 -19.34 6.01 1.45
C ARG A 583 -18.62 7.31 1.75
N ALA A 584 -18.87 8.35 0.95
CA ALA A 584 -18.46 9.71 1.26
C ALA A 584 -19.11 10.25 2.55
N ARG A 585 -18.55 11.33 3.10
CA ARG A 585 -19.01 11.94 4.36
C ARG A 585 -20.30 12.73 4.16
N ALA A 586 -20.32 13.56 3.13
CA ALA A 586 -21.44 14.41 2.77
C ALA A 586 -22.20 13.82 1.57
N PRO A 587 -23.51 14.11 1.45
CA PRO A 587 -24.27 13.74 0.26
C PRO A 587 -23.76 14.50 -0.97
N LEU A 588 -23.97 13.91 -2.14
CA LEU A 588 -23.65 14.54 -3.42
C LEU A 588 -24.71 15.60 -3.73
N ALA A 589 -24.34 16.86 -3.59
CA ALA A 589 -25.18 18.02 -3.80
C ALA A 589 -25.19 18.47 -5.27
N LYS A 590 -26.17 19.32 -5.59
CA LYS A 590 -26.31 19.93 -6.93
C LYS A 590 -25.17 20.85 -7.32
N GLU A 591 -24.46 21.38 -6.32
CA GLU A 591 -23.30 22.23 -6.47
C GLU A 591 -22.12 21.65 -5.66
N PRO A 592 -20.87 21.83 -6.11
CA PRO A 592 -19.70 21.27 -5.44
C PRO A 592 -19.43 21.89 -4.06
N GLY A 593 -19.89 23.12 -3.82
CA GLY A 593 -19.62 23.86 -2.59
C GLY A 593 -18.14 24.20 -2.41
N ASN A 594 -17.72 24.51 -1.18
CA ASN A 594 -16.36 24.98 -0.89
C ASN A 594 -15.35 23.84 -0.60
N ASN A 595 -15.85 22.61 -0.39
CA ASN A 595 -15.05 21.43 -0.07
C ASN A 595 -15.65 20.19 -0.75
N SER A 596 -15.28 19.99 -2.01
CA SER A 596 -15.73 18.86 -2.83
C SER A 596 -15.29 17.50 -2.27
N TRP A 597 -14.19 17.46 -1.50
CA TRP A 597 -13.66 16.21 -0.93
C TRP A 597 -14.62 15.57 0.07
N GLU A 598 -15.46 16.34 0.76
CA GLU A 598 -16.46 15.77 1.67
C GLU A 598 -17.53 14.97 0.93
N GLN A 599 -17.86 15.37 -0.29
CA GLN A 599 -18.88 14.74 -1.13
C GLN A 599 -18.32 13.61 -2.00
N LEU A 600 -17.05 13.70 -2.42
CA LEU A 600 -16.42 12.75 -3.35
C LEU A 600 -15.44 11.78 -2.67
N GLY A 601 -14.86 12.17 -1.54
CA GLY A 601 -13.83 11.41 -0.83
C GLY A 601 -14.42 10.25 -0.02
N THR A 602 -14.13 9.02 -0.44
CA THR A 602 -14.62 7.79 0.19
C THR A 602 -13.63 7.17 1.18
N ASN A 603 -12.40 7.69 1.28
CA ASN A 603 -11.36 7.16 2.16
C ASN A 603 -11.79 7.18 3.63
N LEU A 604 -11.52 6.10 4.37
CA LEU A 604 -11.90 5.98 5.78
C LEU A 604 -10.85 6.56 6.74
N SER A 605 -9.60 6.71 6.27
CA SER A 605 -8.50 7.20 7.09
C SER A 605 -8.62 8.70 7.32
N VAL A 606 -8.64 9.11 8.59
CA VAL A 606 -8.61 10.50 9.02
C VAL A 606 -7.29 10.76 9.72
N LYS A 607 -6.59 11.80 9.29
CA LYS A 607 -5.33 12.23 9.91
C LYS A 607 -5.66 13.00 11.20
N VAL A 608 -5.16 12.53 12.34
CA VAL A 608 -5.40 13.15 13.66
C VAL A 608 -4.16 13.93 14.15
N GLY A 609 -2.99 13.71 13.52
CA GLY A 609 -1.73 14.40 13.81
C GLY A 609 -0.61 14.02 12.84
N GLU A 610 0.65 14.39 13.13
CA GLU A 610 1.80 13.85 12.41
C GLU A 610 1.92 12.35 12.69
N GLY A 611 1.93 11.52 11.64
CA GLY A 611 2.02 10.05 11.75
C GLY A 611 0.78 9.32 12.31
N LEU A 612 -0.12 10.02 13.02
CA LEU A 612 -1.28 9.44 13.72
C LEU A 612 -2.56 9.47 12.87
N PHE A 613 -3.20 8.30 12.74
CA PHE A 613 -4.42 8.10 11.96
C PHE A 613 -5.52 7.43 12.78
N THR A 614 -6.76 7.85 12.54
CA THR A 614 -7.98 7.14 12.96
C THR A 614 -8.77 6.69 11.74
N SER A 615 -9.81 5.87 11.94
CA SER A 615 -10.67 5.36 10.87
C SER A 615 -12.15 5.59 11.16
N GLU A 616 -12.88 6.14 10.20
CA GLU A 616 -14.34 6.34 10.25
C GLU A 616 -15.08 5.08 9.80
N SER A 617 -15.09 4.08 10.67
CA SER A 617 -15.70 2.77 10.37
C SER A 617 -17.22 2.82 10.17
N GLU A 618 -17.91 3.88 10.57
CA GLU A 618 -19.34 4.08 10.32
C GLU A 618 -19.68 4.32 8.84
N ARG A 619 -18.71 4.78 8.03
CA ARG A 619 -18.87 4.94 6.57
C ARG A 619 -18.54 3.68 5.78
N LEU A 620 -18.06 2.64 6.45
CA LEU A 620 -17.89 1.32 5.87
C LEU A 620 -19.27 0.70 5.64
N MET A 621 -19.53 0.31 4.39
CA MET A 621 -20.73 -0.40 3.96
C MET A 621 -20.37 -1.85 3.70
N LEU A 622 -20.90 -2.76 4.51
CA LEU A 622 -20.62 -4.18 4.39
C LEU A 622 -21.40 -4.80 3.22
N MET A 623 -20.95 -5.96 2.75
CA MET A 623 -21.68 -6.75 1.75
C MET A 623 -22.74 -7.66 2.40
N ASP A 624 -23.42 -7.12 3.41
CA ASP A 624 -24.42 -7.84 4.20
C ASP A 624 -25.84 -7.52 3.73
N LYS A 625 -26.83 -8.16 4.35
CA LYS A 625 -28.25 -7.96 4.03
C LYS A 625 -28.75 -6.52 4.20
N LYS A 626 -28.06 -5.71 5.01
CA LYS A 626 -28.49 -4.37 5.40
C LYS A 626 -27.91 -3.30 4.48
N ASP A 627 -26.60 -3.33 4.28
CA ASP A 627 -25.84 -2.27 3.63
C ASP A 627 -25.82 -2.45 2.10
N PHE A 628 -25.80 -3.69 1.59
CA PHE A 628 -25.65 -3.96 0.15
C PHE A 628 -26.76 -3.31 -0.71
N ASN A 629 -28.01 -3.39 -0.25
CA ASN A 629 -29.16 -2.84 -1.00
C ASN A 629 -29.10 -1.31 -1.12
N LEU A 630 -28.38 -0.62 -0.22
CA LEU A 630 -28.19 0.82 -0.29
C LEU A 630 -27.21 1.23 -1.40
N LEU A 631 -26.36 0.31 -1.90
CA LEU A 631 -25.39 0.60 -2.95
C LEU A 631 -26.04 0.66 -4.34
N GLY A 632 -27.23 0.10 -4.52
CA GLY A 632 -27.90 0.03 -5.82
C GLY A 632 -27.14 -0.81 -6.86
N LEU A 633 -26.33 -1.77 -6.40
CA LEU A 633 -25.56 -2.67 -7.26
C LEU A 633 -26.33 -3.95 -7.56
N SER A 634 -26.25 -4.40 -8.80
CA SER A 634 -26.75 -5.68 -9.27
C SER A 634 -25.66 -6.75 -9.27
N LEU A 635 -26.06 -8.00 -9.52
CA LEU A 635 -25.11 -9.11 -9.75
C LEU A 635 -24.17 -8.80 -10.93
N ASP A 636 -24.71 -8.21 -11.99
CA ASP A 636 -23.94 -7.93 -13.20
C ASP A 636 -22.93 -6.80 -12.98
N ASP A 637 -23.22 -5.84 -12.11
CA ASP A 637 -22.25 -4.81 -11.69
C ASP A 637 -21.09 -5.41 -10.87
N LEU A 638 -21.36 -6.44 -10.06
CA LEU A 638 -20.30 -7.17 -9.34
C LEU A 638 -19.42 -7.99 -10.30
N ILE A 639 -20.02 -8.60 -11.31
CA ILE A 639 -19.31 -9.30 -12.39
C ILE A 639 -18.46 -8.29 -13.18
N ASP A 640 -19.02 -7.13 -13.52
CA ASP A 640 -18.31 -6.04 -14.20
C ASP A 640 -17.09 -5.58 -13.39
N ALA A 641 -17.28 -5.35 -12.08
CA ALA A 641 -16.21 -4.98 -11.17
C ALA A 641 -15.11 -6.04 -11.08
N PHE A 642 -15.48 -7.32 -11.10
CA PHE A 642 -14.53 -8.43 -11.06
C PHE A 642 -13.69 -8.49 -12.34
N VAL A 643 -14.31 -8.35 -13.50
CA VAL A 643 -13.61 -8.34 -14.80
C VAL A 643 -12.66 -7.14 -14.88
N GLU A 644 -13.10 -5.94 -14.52
CA GLU A 644 -12.24 -4.74 -14.45
C GLU A 644 -11.04 -4.95 -13.52
N THR A 645 -11.27 -5.55 -12.35
CA THR A 645 -10.20 -5.85 -11.40
C THR A 645 -9.21 -6.85 -11.99
N CYS A 646 -9.68 -7.89 -12.68
CA CYS A 646 -8.81 -8.88 -13.34
C CYS A 646 -7.98 -8.24 -14.46
N LEU A 647 -8.59 -7.39 -15.29
CA LEU A 647 -7.89 -6.67 -16.37
C LEU A 647 -6.80 -5.76 -15.81
N ALA A 648 -7.11 -4.94 -14.82
CA ALA A 648 -6.16 -4.02 -14.19
C ALA A 648 -4.99 -4.77 -13.52
N VAL A 649 -5.27 -5.89 -12.84
CA VAL A 649 -4.24 -6.72 -12.21
C VAL A 649 -3.36 -7.40 -13.25
N ARG A 650 -3.93 -7.94 -14.34
CA ARG A 650 -3.14 -8.50 -15.45
C ARG A 650 -2.24 -7.43 -16.06
N ALA A 651 -2.75 -6.23 -16.35
CA ALA A 651 -1.97 -5.16 -16.95
C ALA A 651 -0.74 -4.78 -16.09
N ILE A 652 -0.93 -4.63 -14.78
CA ILE A 652 0.18 -4.31 -13.86
C ILE A 652 1.15 -5.50 -13.74
N ASP A 653 0.66 -6.73 -13.72
CA ASP A 653 1.53 -7.90 -13.67
C ASP A 653 2.37 -8.06 -14.94
N VAL A 654 1.81 -7.78 -16.12
CA VAL A 654 2.54 -7.74 -17.40
C VAL A 654 3.58 -6.63 -17.39
N MET A 655 3.24 -5.43 -16.89
CA MET A 655 4.21 -4.34 -16.69
C MET A 655 5.35 -4.77 -15.75
N ALA A 656 5.05 -5.48 -14.66
CA ALA A 656 6.06 -6.01 -13.75
C ALA A 656 6.97 -7.05 -14.41
N GLN A 657 6.43 -7.90 -15.29
CA GLN A 657 7.20 -8.85 -16.09
C GLN A 657 8.13 -8.14 -17.07
N TRP A 658 7.64 -7.10 -17.76
CA TRP A 658 8.45 -6.28 -18.65
C TRP A 658 9.57 -5.56 -17.91
N LEU A 659 9.31 -4.99 -16.73
CA LEU A 659 10.35 -4.39 -15.87
C LEU A 659 11.42 -5.37 -15.39
N CYS A 660 11.19 -6.67 -15.56
CA CYS A 660 12.13 -7.74 -15.21
C CYS A 660 12.59 -8.55 -16.44
N SER A 661 12.49 -8.00 -17.67
CA SER A 661 12.81 -8.72 -18.90
C SER A 661 14.31 -8.82 -19.21
N ASP A 662 15.16 -8.15 -18.44
CA ASP A 662 16.62 -8.17 -18.66
C ASP A 662 17.22 -9.57 -18.48
N ALA A 663 18.43 -9.76 -19.03
CA ALA A 663 19.16 -11.03 -18.94
C ALA A 663 19.26 -11.49 -17.48
N GLY A 664 18.62 -12.63 -17.16
CA GLY A 664 18.55 -13.19 -15.81
C GLY A 664 17.26 -12.89 -15.04
N GLY A 665 16.27 -12.22 -15.65
CA GLY A 665 14.95 -12.00 -15.05
C GLY A 665 14.95 -10.97 -13.91
N ARG A 666 15.96 -10.09 -13.88
CA ARG A 666 16.16 -9.09 -12.82
C ARG A 666 15.48 -7.77 -13.18
N PHE A 667 15.08 -7.03 -12.14
CA PHE A 667 14.50 -5.71 -12.31
C PHE A 667 15.49 -4.73 -12.96
N SER A 668 15.04 -4.05 -14.02
CA SER A 668 15.81 -3.10 -14.79
C SER A 668 15.53 -1.66 -14.33
N LEU A 669 16.47 -1.05 -13.62
CA LEU A 669 16.35 0.36 -13.25
C LEU A 669 16.33 1.29 -14.47
N PRO A 670 17.15 1.09 -15.53
CA PRO A 670 17.05 1.88 -16.76
C PRO A 670 15.67 1.79 -17.42
N LEU A 671 15.10 0.58 -17.52
CA LEU A 671 13.77 0.40 -18.08
C LEU A 671 12.70 1.09 -17.23
N PHE A 672 12.79 0.98 -15.89
CA PHE A 672 11.90 1.69 -14.98
C PHE A 672 11.99 3.21 -15.15
N ARG A 673 13.19 3.77 -15.30
CA ARG A 673 13.39 5.20 -15.55
C ARG A 673 12.69 5.67 -16.84
N SER A 674 12.64 4.81 -17.87
CA SER A 674 11.93 5.14 -19.13
C SER A 674 10.42 5.32 -18.95
N VAL A 675 9.81 4.63 -17.97
CA VAL A 675 8.36 4.76 -17.67
C VAL A 675 8.06 5.65 -16.48
N CYS A 676 9.02 5.90 -15.59
CA CYS A 676 8.85 6.70 -14.38
C CYS A 676 10.11 7.53 -14.10
N GLY A 677 10.22 8.68 -14.76
CA GLY A 677 11.36 9.59 -14.65
C GLY A 677 11.27 10.56 -13.46
N ASP A 678 11.01 10.04 -12.25
CA ASP A 678 10.97 10.81 -11.01
C ASP A 678 12.19 10.49 -10.15
N ASP A 679 13.14 11.42 -10.11
CA ASP A 679 14.43 11.24 -9.43
C ASP A 679 14.29 11.10 -7.91
N SER A 680 13.24 11.68 -7.33
CA SER A 680 12.95 11.53 -5.91
C SER A 680 12.54 10.09 -5.59
N LEU A 681 11.65 9.49 -6.40
CA LEU A 681 11.33 8.07 -6.27
C LEU A 681 12.54 7.16 -6.55
N ILE A 682 13.32 7.45 -7.59
CA ILE A 682 14.49 6.63 -7.95
C ILE A 682 15.50 6.58 -6.80
N ARG A 683 15.74 7.72 -6.13
CA ARG A 683 16.61 7.78 -4.94
C ARG A 683 16.09 6.91 -3.79
N GLU A 684 14.77 6.84 -3.58
CA GLU A 684 14.18 5.95 -2.58
C GLU A 684 14.36 4.48 -2.92
N ILE A 685 14.19 4.11 -4.19
CA ILE A 685 14.38 2.74 -4.66
C ILE A 685 15.84 2.32 -4.45
N ILE A 686 16.80 3.17 -4.85
CA ILE A 686 18.23 2.91 -4.65
C ILE A 686 18.56 2.81 -3.16
N ARG A 687 17.94 3.63 -2.30
CA ARG A 687 18.14 3.54 -0.85
C ARG A 687 17.71 2.19 -0.29
N GLY A 688 16.56 1.66 -0.72
CA GLY A 688 16.08 0.34 -0.29
C GLY A 688 16.77 -0.83 -0.99
N SER A 689 17.40 -0.57 -2.15
CA SER A 689 18.08 -1.57 -2.98
C SER A 689 19.43 -1.01 -3.50
N PRO A 690 20.44 -0.83 -2.62
CA PRO A 690 21.71 -0.20 -2.99
C PRO A 690 22.44 -0.92 -4.13
N GLU A 691 22.19 -2.22 -4.31
CA GLU A 691 22.73 -3.02 -5.41
C GLU A 691 22.37 -2.49 -6.80
N LEU A 692 21.28 -1.71 -6.93
CA LEU A 692 20.87 -1.12 -8.21
C LEU A 692 21.76 0.08 -8.62
N GLN A 693 22.52 0.66 -7.69
CA GLN A 693 23.40 1.79 -7.98
C GLN A 693 24.55 1.39 -8.93
N ASN A 694 25.09 0.18 -8.76
CA ASN A 694 26.23 -0.33 -9.52
C ASN A 694 25.82 -1.01 -10.84
N ALA A 695 24.54 -1.34 -11.01
CA ALA A 695 24.01 -1.96 -12.24
C ALA A 695 23.65 -0.92 -13.34
N SER A 696 23.91 0.36 -13.09
CA SER A 696 23.60 1.48 -13.98
C SER A 696 24.78 1.90 -14.87
N GLY A 697 25.88 1.14 -14.85
CA GLY A 697 27.12 1.40 -15.59
C GLY A 697 27.23 0.60 -16.88
#